data_AF-A0A3D2B832-F1
#
_entry.id   AF-A0A3D2B832-F1
#
_cell.length_a   1.000
_cell.length_b   1.000
_cell.length_c   1.000
_cell.angle_alpha   90.00
_cell.angle_beta   90.00
_cell.angle_gamma   90.00
#
_symmetry.space_group_name_H-M   'P 1'
#
loop_
_entity.id
_entity.type
_entity.pdbx_description
1 polymer ?
#
loop_
_entity_poly.entity_id
_entity_poly.type
_entity_poly.pdbx_seq_one_letter_code
_entity_poly.pdbx_strand_id
1 'polypeptide(L)'
;MRISMKRTLLSQCVLLSLASFAAQAGETPATPCQNGDTTQTCGLKEYPDGSFYQDPGVTDAVMANETATNIYMDGDRKTGDTQTLTVTGTDMSGYYIQGSNGGTVNINVTDNAKVDMIEVGSAFKTTNITINVNDSTLNGQSSDGAYQRDKDYMMGAAIYLDPLDAGYHDVNISNGSALHGSIISAGQGTQTIAMSDSIMDNGGIYVGSDKSDTSLTLTNASVDATNSQVAQNLDTIVETLSQYQPFQNINVDAFSDLAVALYGTTQDTLALNNSTVTGDIGVINEKGQTNLSFTNNSVVNGNVTLDGNSTNTVLVDNSTINGDLNASQNSGDTTITLQNGANVDGNITTGAGDDTVVLVNDSHVTGNVSGGDGNDTLSMDAGSSISGQINQFETVNTTSDNSISLDTINDSTTWSLQNGSTLTADTTGSNAVVNMSTDSRVNFGQITGSRNAVVVNNITSSALNQQNIVLGSFTTTTATTTPETAANATFSNGQQQVENRSAAYNYNNALSIVPGDNSQDWNIVFNSSRGALASDVQGLVAGLDAAEQAGHQVTDDIASHLDRLHFAGLTGEQQEGAQLWGDFLYQNGNFSNDVDYKSITQGAQGGVDWTAYLANGDSVTGGVALAWTRSRVEDTANGPDSFKDTVYGDYYSLYGGWQQALNGRQWGMFADASFSYGDMRYSLSAHNVTGDTSGMTEALHGSTDGSLYMAQARTGVNVLLPGETVLQPYAILGWDETKANGFSDREVTFADSQVSSWNGGAGLRLTTTLTDLNKNVQIMPWLDARVQKEFSDDTDIQAADYHNTAGHNNSMGMFGAGVNATIAHNFSVNTGIYYGTGDVDNDASVQAGMSYSF
;
A
#
# COMPACT_ATOMS: atom_id res chain seq x y z
N MET A 1 25.04 119.44 -49.73
CA MET A 1 24.86 119.49 -48.27
C MET A 1 25.43 118.18 -47.72
N ARG A 2 26.59 118.18 -47.03
CA ARG A 2 26.75 118.40 -45.56
C ARG A 2 25.89 117.39 -44.78
N ILE A 3 26.33 116.45 -43.94
CA ILE A 3 27.44 116.31 -42.95
C ILE A 3 27.45 114.79 -42.57
N SER A 4 28.56 114.04 -42.67
CA SER A 4 29.57 113.70 -41.64
C SER A 4 29.15 112.75 -40.49
N MET A 5 29.98 111.70 -40.29
CA MET A 5 30.34 110.99 -39.04
C MET A 5 29.28 110.05 -38.42
N LYS A 6 29.58 108.87 -37.85
CA LYS A 6 30.86 108.23 -37.44
C LYS A 6 30.60 106.70 -37.36
N ARG A 7 31.54 105.91 -37.87
CA ARG A 7 31.70 104.49 -37.49
C ARG A 7 32.12 104.42 -36.02
N THR A 8 31.40 103.65 -35.22
CA THR A 8 31.76 103.32 -33.83
C THR A 8 31.60 101.82 -33.64
N LEU A 9 32.72 101.17 -33.30
CA LEU A 9 32.98 99.97 -32.48
C LEU A 9 31.92 98.87 -32.19
N LEU A 10 30.69 98.92 -32.70
CA LEU A 10 29.65 97.92 -32.47
C LEU A 10 29.63 96.79 -33.51
N SER A 11 30.27 96.97 -34.68
CA SER A 11 30.30 95.95 -35.75
C SER A 11 31.53 95.04 -35.71
N GLN A 12 32.42 95.19 -34.72
CA GLN A 12 33.56 94.30 -34.49
C GLN A 12 33.43 93.45 -33.22
N CYS A 13 32.48 93.75 -32.32
CA CYS A 13 32.17 92.87 -31.18
C CYS A 13 31.18 91.75 -31.53
N VAL A 14 30.36 91.90 -32.58
CA VAL A 14 29.37 90.88 -32.98
C VAL A 14 29.99 89.73 -33.79
N LEU A 15 31.16 89.94 -34.40
CA LEU A 15 31.88 88.88 -35.15
C LEU A 15 32.95 88.14 -34.34
N LEU A 16 33.29 88.61 -33.12
CA LEU A 16 34.08 87.84 -32.15
C LEU A 16 33.23 87.14 -31.07
N SER A 17 31.95 87.50 -30.91
CA SER A 17 31.02 86.79 -30.02
C SER A 17 30.26 85.63 -30.70
N LEU A 18 30.57 85.33 -31.96
CA LEU A 18 30.00 84.20 -32.72
C LEU A 18 31.05 83.10 -33.03
N ALA A 19 32.28 83.24 -32.51
CA ALA A 19 33.32 82.21 -32.56
C ALA A 19 33.79 81.76 -31.15
N SER A 20 33.07 82.14 -30.10
CA SER A 20 33.30 81.67 -28.72
C SER A 20 32.06 81.00 -28.08
N PHE A 21 31.05 80.68 -28.91
CA PHE A 21 29.92 79.79 -28.56
C PHE A 21 29.94 78.50 -29.40
N ALA A 22 31.13 78.08 -29.84
CA ALA A 22 31.36 76.80 -30.52
C ALA A 22 32.47 75.99 -29.82
N ALA A 23 32.59 76.16 -28.51
CA ALA A 23 33.17 75.19 -27.60
C ALA A 23 32.09 74.80 -26.58
N GLN A 24 30.91 74.38 -27.07
CA GLN A 24 30.29 73.24 -26.39
C GLN A 24 31.29 72.12 -26.57
N ALA A 25 31.78 71.59 -25.45
CA ALA A 25 32.51 70.32 -25.45
C ALA A 25 31.75 69.39 -26.39
N GLY A 26 32.40 69.02 -27.49
CA GLY A 26 31.85 68.06 -28.43
C GLY A 26 31.70 66.79 -27.64
N GLU A 27 30.49 66.50 -27.22
CA GLU A 27 30.12 65.19 -26.71
C GLU A 27 30.39 64.21 -27.85
N THR A 28 31.51 63.49 -27.76
CA THR A 28 31.76 62.37 -28.65
C THR A 28 30.68 61.33 -28.36
N PRO A 29 29.83 60.98 -29.34
CA PRO A 29 28.84 59.94 -29.15
C PRO A 29 29.55 58.64 -28.75
N ALA A 30 28.92 57.84 -27.88
CA ALA A 30 29.51 56.59 -27.43
C ALA A 30 29.83 55.69 -28.64
N THR A 31 30.91 54.92 -28.53
CA THR A 31 31.21 53.86 -29.50
C THR A 31 30.06 52.86 -29.48
N PRO A 32 29.34 52.60 -30.60
CA PRO A 32 28.28 51.61 -30.62
C PRO A 32 28.84 50.22 -30.30
N CYS A 33 28.12 49.44 -29.50
CA CYS A 33 28.49 48.06 -29.24
C CYS A 33 28.44 47.20 -30.51
N GLN A 34 29.46 46.36 -30.71
CA GLN A 34 29.43 45.35 -31.77
C GLN A 34 28.71 44.10 -31.25
N ASN A 35 27.93 43.44 -32.12
CA ASN A 35 27.07 42.31 -31.77
C ASN A 35 27.76 41.29 -30.84
N GLY A 36 27.45 41.36 -29.53
CA GLY A 36 27.93 40.44 -28.51
C GLY A 36 29.40 40.58 -28.08
N ASP A 37 30.11 41.64 -28.49
CA ASP A 37 31.48 41.89 -28.03
C ASP A 37 31.47 42.57 -26.66
N THR A 38 31.93 41.85 -25.63
CA THR A 38 32.06 42.36 -24.25
C THR A 38 33.48 42.80 -23.90
N THR A 39 34.43 42.74 -24.83
CA THR A 39 35.87 42.95 -24.52
C THR A 39 36.29 44.42 -24.42
N GLN A 40 35.39 45.35 -24.74
CA GLN A 40 35.66 46.77 -24.77
C GLN A 40 34.44 47.60 -24.35
N THR A 41 34.70 48.72 -23.69
CA THR A 41 33.65 49.66 -23.25
C THR A 41 32.96 50.29 -24.46
N CYS A 42 31.63 50.20 -24.52
CA CYS A 42 30.78 50.68 -25.62
C CYS A 42 29.37 51.04 -25.11
N GLY A 43 28.63 51.85 -25.87
CA GLY A 43 27.26 52.28 -25.51
C GLY A 43 27.17 53.22 -24.29
N LEU A 44 28.31 53.55 -23.68
CA LEU A 44 28.45 54.43 -22.52
C LEU A 44 29.27 55.67 -22.87
N LYS A 45 28.90 56.80 -22.27
CA LYS A 45 29.61 58.07 -22.38
C LYS A 45 30.05 58.55 -21.00
N GLU A 46 31.33 58.88 -20.87
CA GLU A 46 31.90 59.45 -19.65
C GLU A 46 31.55 60.94 -19.53
N TYR A 47 31.13 61.35 -18.33
CA TYR A 47 30.74 62.72 -18.01
C TYR A 47 31.84 63.42 -17.20
N PRO A 48 31.80 64.77 -17.10
CA PRO A 48 32.85 65.55 -16.42
C PRO A 48 33.06 65.22 -14.93
N ASP A 49 32.09 64.58 -14.30
CA ASP A 49 32.15 64.09 -12.91
C ASP A 49 32.80 62.71 -12.79
N GLY A 50 33.21 62.11 -13.92
CA GLY A 50 33.82 60.79 -14.02
C GLY A 50 32.82 59.64 -14.17
N SER A 51 31.51 59.92 -14.07
CA SER A 51 30.45 58.91 -14.18
C SER A 51 30.20 58.52 -15.63
N PHE A 52 29.68 57.32 -15.85
CA PHE A 52 29.31 56.83 -17.17
C PHE A 52 27.80 56.81 -17.34
N TYR A 53 27.32 57.24 -18.50
CA TYR A 53 25.89 57.26 -18.82
C TYR A 53 25.63 56.45 -20.08
N GLN A 54 24.60 55.60 -20.06
CA GLN A 54 24.11 54.94 -21.27
C GLN A 54 23.46 55.98 -22.18
N ASP A 55 23.92 56.06 -23.42
CA ASP A 55 23.45 57.07 -24.37
C ASP A 55 21.94 56.88 -24.67
N PRO A 56 21.16 57.97 -24.80
CA PRO A 56 19.74 57.88 -25.06
C PRO A 56 19.40 57.05 -26.31
N GLY A 57 18.50 56.08 -26.15
CA GLY A 57 18.08 55.18 -27.24
C GLY A 57 19.04 54.03 -27.56
N VAL A 58 20.16 53.89 -26.84
CA VAL A 58 21.04 52.70 -26.94
C VAL A 58 20.38 51.52 -26.22
N THR A 59 20.36 50.36 -26.86
CA THR A 59 19.86 49.11 -26.25
C THR A 59 20.95 48.39 -25.47
N ASP A 60 22.15 48.23 -26.04
CA ASP A 60 23.24 47.47 -25.40
C ASP A 60 24.43 48.37 -25.04
N ALA A 61 24.92 48.23 -23.81
CA ALA A 61 26.07 48.91 -23.26
C ALA A 61 27.01 47.93 -22.56
N VAL A 62 28.32 48.16 -22.65
CA VAL A 62 29.36 47.35 -22.01
C VAL A 62 30.34 48.25 -21.27
N MET A 63 30.69 47.88 -20.05
CA MET A 63 31.84 48.40 -19.29
C MET A 63 32.88 47.29 -19.14
N ALA A 64 34.06 47.51 -19.72
CA ALA A 64 35.18 46.56 -19.68
C ALA A 64 36.51 47.24 -19.34
N ASN A 65 36.45 48.44 -18.74
CA ASN A 65 37.65 49.14 -18.27
C ASN A 65 38.20 48.43 -17.02
N GLU A 66 39.50 48.54 -16.74
CA GLU A 66 40.07 47.99 -15.48
C GLU A 66 39.37 48.58 -14.24
N THR A 67 39.02 49.86 -14.30
CA THR A 67 38.30 50.59 -13.25
C THR A 67 37.23 51.50 -13.85
N ALA A 68 36.11 51.66 -13.17
CA ALA A 68 35.08 52.64 -13.51
C ALA A 68 34.44 53.26 -12.26
N THR A 69 33.76 54.39 -12.43
CA THR A 69 32.94 55.01 -11.37
C THR A 69 31.46 54.71 -11.59
N ASN A 70 30.54 55.54 -11.09
CA ASN A 70 29.10 55.31 -11.19
C ASN A 70 28.63 55.13 -12.64
N ILE A 71 27.70 54.19 -12.86
CA ILE A 71 27.07 53.97 -14.16
C ILE A 71 25.57 54.27 -14.05
N TYR A 72 25.06 55.11 -14.95
CA TYR A 72 23.65 55.49 -15.04
C TYR A 72 23.04 55.03 -16.37
N MET A 73 22.00 54.20 -16.32
CA MET A 73 21.22 53.82 -17.51
C MET A 73 20.20 54.92 -17.88
N ASP A 74 19.74 54.95 -19.14
CA ASP A 74 18.82 55.99 -19.63
C ASP A 74 17.43 55.85 -19.00
N GLY A 75 17.03 56.83 -18.18
CA GLY A 75 15.97 56.70 -17.17
C GLY A 75 14.52 56.79 -17.63
N ASP A 76 14.21 57.17 -18.88
CA ASP A 76 12.81 57.41 -19.35
C ASP A 76 12.40 56.45 -20.48
N ARG A 77 12.22 55.15 -20.16
CA ARG A 77 11.84 54.14 -21.17
C ARG A 77 10.34 53.91 -21.26
N LYS A 78 9.87 53.64 -22.49
CA LYS A 78 8.47 53.29 -22.77
C LYS A 78 8.27 51.79 -22.64
N THR A 79 7.01 51.40 -22.46
CA THR A 79 6.61 49.99 -22.53
C THR A 79 7.07 49.36 -23.86
N GLY A 80 7.83 48.26 -23.76
CA GLY A 80 8.39 47.55 -24.91
C GLY A 80 9.82 47.95 -25.28
N ASP A 81 10.38 49.01 -24.70
CA ASP A 81 11.80 49.34 -24.85
C ASP A 81 12.66 48.38 -24.00
N THR A 82 13.87 48.06 -24.47
CA THR A 82 14.83 47.22 -23.74
C THR A 82 16.18 47.91 -23.63
N GLN A 83 16.81 47.79 -22.46
CA GLN A 83 18.19 48.18 -22.19
C GLN A 83 18.95 47.04 -21.54
N THR A 84 20.21 46.89 -21.91
CA THR A 84 21.15 45.92 -21.37
C THR A 84 22.47 46.60 -21.05
N LEU A 85 22.95 46.46 -19.81
CA LEU A 85 24.29 46.84 -19.39
C LEU A 85 25.07 45.58 -19.01
N THR A 86 26.28 45.42 -19.53
CA THR A 86 27.21 44.37 -19.10
C THR A 86 28.47 44.98 -18.51
N VAL A 87 28.77 44.69 -17.26
CA VAL A 87 30.01 45.04 -16.57
C VAL A 87 30.85 43.78 -16.46
N THR A 88 32.04 43.77 -17.04
CA THR A 88 32.93 42.61 -17.10
C THR A 88 34.33 42.99 -16.64
N GLY A 89 34.88 42.27 -15.66
CA GLY A 89 36.24 42.45 -15.13
C GLY A 89 36.58 43.83 -14.58
N THR A 90 35.58 44.70 -14.40
CA THR A 90 35.75 46.09 -14.00
C THR A 90 35.68 46.21 -12.49
N ASP A 91 36.65 46.93 -11.89
CA ASP A 91 36.58 47.31 -10.47
C ASP A 91 35.85 48.66 -10.31
N MET A 92 34.66 48.60 -9.70
CA MET A 92 33.82 49.73 -9.32
C MET A 92 33.62 49.79 -7.80
N SER A 93 34.58 49.30 -6.99
CA SER A 93 34.50 49.40 -5.53
C SER A 93 34.37 50.87 -5.08
N GLY A 94 33.41 51.18 -4.23
CA GLY A 94 33.04 52.55 -3.84
C GLY A 94 32.00 53.22 -4.76
N TYR A 95 31.54 52.53 -5.80
CA TYR A 95 30.63 53.07 -6.82
C TYR A 95 29.48 52.11 -7.14
N TYR A 96 28.44 52.62 -7.81
CA TYR A 96 27.19 51.91 -8.00
C TYR A 96 26.65 51.97 -9.42
N ILE A 97 25.71 51.08 -9.72
CA ILE A 97 24.94 51.08 -10.96
C ILE A 97 23.53 51.56 -10.66
N GLN A 98 23.07 52.58 -11.37
CA GLN A 98 21.69 53.02 -11.37
C GLN A 98 21.03 52.63 -12.69
N GLY A 99 20.17 51.62 -12.64
CA GLY A 99 19.33 51.20 -13.74
C GLY A 99 18.21 52.19 -14.06
N SER A 100 17.55 51.98 -15.20
CA SER A 100 16.45 52.84 -15.65
C SER A 100 15.11 52.49 -15.00
N ASN A 101 14.09 53.29 -15.28
CA ASN A 101 12.70 52.95 -14.99
C ASN A 101 11.88 52.83 -16.30
N GLY A 102 10.84 51.98 -16.28
CA GLY A 102 10.00 51.66 -17.43
C GLY A 102 10.66 50.68 -18.42
N GLY A 103 9.84 49.94 -19.18
CA GLY A 103 10.34 49.01 -20.21
C GLY A 103 11.01 47.77 -19.59
N THR A 104 12.07 47.26 -20.23
CA THR A 104 12.88 46.13 -19.75
C THR A 104 14.33 46.57 -19.52
N VAL A 105 14.91 46.17 -18.38
CA VAL A 105 16.26 46.50 -17.94
C VAL A 105 17.01 45.22 -17.60
N ASN A 106 18.12 44.97 -18.28
CA ASN A 106 19.02 43.87 -18.01
C ASN A 106 20.37 44.43 -17.52
N ILE A 107 20.88 43.94 -16.40
CA ILE A 107 22.21 44.28 -15.88
C ILE A 107 22.98 42.99 -15.63
N ASN A 108 24.13 42.83 -16.29
CA ASN A 108 25.01 41.68 -16.12
C ASN A 108 26.32 42.16 -15.46
N VAL A 109 26.73 41.56 -14.36
CA VAL A 109 28.01 41.80 -13.68
C VAL A 109 28.78 40.49 -13.69
N THR A 110 29.95 40.48 -14.34
CA THR A 110 30.61 39.25 -14.79
C THR A 110 32.14 39.32 -14.68
N ASP A 111 32.80 38.18 -14.77
CA ASP A 111 34.26 38.05 -14.94
C ASP A 111 35.08 38.74 -13.84
N ASN A 112 34.76 38.48 -12.58
CA ASN A 112 35.39 39.06 -11.40
C ASN A 112 35.26 40.59 -11.32
N ALA A 113 34.15 41.14 -11.83
CA ALA A 113 33.79 42.53 -11.63
C ALA A 113 33.43 42.80 -10.16
N LYS A 114 33.65 44.04 -9.73
CA LYS A 114 33.31 44.51 -8.39
C LYS A 114 32.44 45.75 -8.49
N VAL A 115 31.35 45.78 -7.74
CA VAL A 115 30.41 46.91 -7.66
C VAL A 115 30.01 47.06 -6.20
N ASP A 116 29.64 48.23 -5.69
CA ASP A 116 29.05 48.28 -4.35
C ASP A 116 27.60 47.83 -4.39
N MET A 117 26.77 48.51 -5.19
CA MET A 117 25.33 48.25 -5.23
C MET A 117 24.72 48.49 -6.61
N ILE A 118 23.55 47.88 -6.83
CA ILE A 118 22.71 48.07 -8.01
C ILE A 118 21.34 48.57 -7.54
N GLU A 119 20.86 49.65 -8.14
CA GLU A 119 19.53 50.21 -7.91
C GLU A 119 18.74 50.27 -9.22
N VAL A 120 17.52 49.74 -9.27
CA VAL A 120 16.69 49.76 -10.49
C VAL A 120 15.20 49.95 -10.14
N GLY A 121 14.44 50.52 -11.08
CA GLY A 121 13.00 50.68 -10.95
C GLY A 121 12.60 52.02 -10.34
N SER A 122 11.29 52.25 -10.26
CA SER A 122 10.74 53.42 -9.60
C SER A 122 9.28 53.16 -9.20
N ALA A 123 8.88 53.73 -8.06
CA ALA A 123 7.50 53.67 -7.59
C ALA A 123 6.47 53.98 -8.69
N PHE A 124 5.50 53.08 -8.83
CA PHE A 124 4.38 53.17 -9.79
C PHE A 124 4.79 53.16 -11.27
N LYS A 125 6.00 52.71 -11.59
CA LYS A 125 6.41 52.35 -12.96
C LYS A 125 6.21 50.85 -13.18
N THR A 126 6.32 50.43 -14.43
CA THR A 126 6.35 49.02 -14.80
C THR A 126 7.68 48.78 -15.50
N THR A 127 8.64 48.30 -14.74
CA THR A 127 10.00 48.00 -15.16
C THR A 127 10.23 46.51 -15.01
N ASN A 128 10.44 45.84 -16.13
CA ASN A 128 10.81 44.43 -16.15
C ASN A 128 12.31 44.32 -15.95
N ILE A 129 12.76 43.81 -14.81
CA ILE A 129 14.16 43.90 -14.37
C ILE A 129 14.78 42.50 -14.37
N THR A 130 15.94 42.36 -15.00
CA THR A 130 16.79 41.18 -14.88
C THR A 130 18.19 41.60 -14.44
N ILE A 131 18.69 41.01 -13.35
CA ILE A 131 20.06 41.20 -12.87
C ILE A 131 20.77 39.86 -12.85
N ASN A 132 21.91 39.76 -13.50
CA ASN A 132 22.77 38.58 -13.48
C ASN A 132 24.12 38.95 -12.86
N VAL A 133 24.48 38.31 -11.75
CA VAL A 133 25.80 38.41 -11.14
C VAL A 133 26.47 37.03 -11.24
N ASN A 134 27.64 37.00 -11.87
CA ASN A 134 28.33 35.75 -12.20
C ASN A 134 29.82 35.93 -11.95
N ASP A 135 30.39 35.12 -11.05
CA ASP A 135 31.79 35.22 -10.61
C ASP A 135 32.16 36.66 -10.29
N SER A 136 31.41 37.34 -9.42
CA SER A 136 31.59 38.79 -9.16
C SER A 136 31.25 39.19 -7.73
N THR A 137 31.66 40.38 -7.31
CA THR A 137 31.45 40.88 -5.94
C THR A 137 30.57 42.13 -5.91
N LEU A 138 29.53 42.11 -5.07
CA LEU A 138 28.75 43.29 -4.71
C LEU A 138 28.98 43.63 -3.23
N ASN A 139 29.53 44.80 -2.91
CA ASN A 139 29.93 45.15 -1.54
C ASN A 139 28.78 45.60 -0.62
N GLY A 140 27.59 45.88 -1.16
CA GLY A 140 26.50 46.51 -0.41
C GLY A 140 26.69 48.02 -0.26
N GLN A 141 25.60 48.72 0.06
CA GLN A 141 25.63 50.14 0.39
C GLN A 141 26.41 50.39 1.70
N SER A 142 27.37 51.32 1.67
CA SER A 142 28.13 51.71 2.86
C SER A 142 27.98 53.20 3.19
N SER A 143 27.80 53.53 4.47
CA SER A 143 27.78 54.93 4.94
C SER A 143 29.12 55.64 4.79
N ASP A 144 30.22 54.89 4.66
CA ASP A 144 31.56 55.41 4.35
C ASP A 144 31.79 55.57 2.83
N GLY A 145 30.83 55.15 2.00
CA GLY A 145 30.88 55.23 0.54
C GLY A 145 30.70 56.65 0.01
N ALA A 146 31.46 57.04 -1.00
CA ALA A 146 31.36 58.35 -1.65
C ALA A 146 30.26 58.36 -2.74
N TYR A 147 29.02 58.06 -2.37
CA TYR A 147 27.91 57.97 -3.32
C TYR A 147 27.38 59.36 -3.72
N GLN A 148 27.02 59.50 -5.00
CA GLN A 148 26.34 60.68 -5.48
C GLN A 148 24.88 60.64 -5.04
N ARG A 149 24.57 61.41 -3.99
CA ARG A 149 23.29 61.48 -3.24
C ARG A 149 23.24 60.45 -2.10
N ASP A 150 22.46 60.80 -1.09
CA ASP A 150 22.20 59.96 0.08
C ASP A 150 21.45 58.68 -0.34
N LYS A 151 21.99 57.53 0.07
CA LYS A 151 21.51 56.17 -0.25
C LYS A 151 21.16 55.37 1.00
N ASP A 152 21.04 56.03 2.16
CA ASP A 152 20.79 55.36 3.44
C ASP A 152 19.48 54.57 3.47
N TYR A 153 18.50 54.90 2.60
CA TYR A 153 17.26 54.13 2.44
C TYR A 153 17.46 52.71 1.88
N MET A 154 18.62 52.41 1.27
CA MET A 154 18.96 51.06 0.81
C MET A 154 19.46 50.17 1.95
N MET A 155 19.84 50.75 3.10
CA MET A 155 20.11 50.03 4.35
C MET A 155 21.11 48.88 4.18
N GLY A 156 22.23 49.15 3.52
CA GLY A 156 23.24 48.13 3.25
C GLY A 156 22.95 47.17 2.09
N ALA A 157 21.84 47.32 1.35
CA ALA A 157 21.53 46.44 0.23
C ALA A 157 22.59 46.48 -0.88
N ALA A 158 22.91 45.30 -1.41
CA ALA A 158 23.71 45.11 -2.61
C ALA A 158 22.85 45.25 -3.88
N ILE A 159 21.59 44.84 -3.81
CA ILE A 159 20.62 44.99 -4.90
C ILE A 159 19.34 45.56 -4.31
N TYR A 160 18.93 46.73 -4.81
CA TYR A 160 17.69 47.38 -4.44
C TYR A 160 16.83 47.57 -5.68
N LEU A 161 15.75 46.81 -5.76
CA LEU A 161 14.71 46.97 -6.76
C LEU A 161 13.54 47.68 -6.09
N ASP A 162 13.13 48.82 -6.63
CA ASP A 162 12.10 49.66 -6.00
C ASP A 162 10.87 48.82 -5.61
N PRO A 163 10.55 48.68 -4.31
CA PRO A 163 9.46 47.84 -3.83
C PRO A 163 8.07 48.18 -4.39
N LEU A 164 7.91 49.37 -4.97
CA LEU A 164 6.66 49.87 -5.55
C LEU A 164 6.65 49.83 -7.09
N ASP A 165 7.63 49.19 -7.73
CA ASP A 165 7.59 48.91 -9.16
C ASP A 165 6.56 47.79 -9.45
N ALA A 166 5.88 47.87 -10.59
CA ALA A 166 4.82 46.94 -10.98
C ALA A 166 5.27 45.89 -12.00
N GLY A 167 6.51 45.93 -12.47
CA GLY A 167 7.07 44.94 -13.38
C GLY A 167 7.51 43.65 -12.67
N TYR A 168 8.01 42.69 -13.46
CA TYR A 168 8.64 41.49 -12.90
C TYR A 168 10.10 41.75 -12.58
N HIS A 169 10.62 41.08 -11.56
CA HIS A 169 12.03 41.12 -11.19
C HIS A 169 12.63 39.71 -11.23
N ASP A 170 13.80 39.57 -11.85
CA ASP A 170 14.55 38.33 -12.00
C ASP A 170 16.01 38.56 -11.63
N VAL A 171 16.46 38.03 -10.49
CA VAL A 171 17.83 38.22 -9.97
C VAL A 171 18.53 36.87 -9.89
N ASN A 172 19.61 36.70 -10.64
CA ASN A 172 20.40 35.47 -10.70
C ASN A 172 21.83 35.72 -10.23
N ILE A 173 22.23 35.06 -9.14
CA ILE A 173 23.58 35.13 -8.56
C ILE A 173 24.24 33.76 -8.72
N SER A 174 25.44 33.70 -9.29
CA SER A 174 26.04 32.41 -9.70
C SER A 174 27.58 32.38 -9.65
N ASN A 175 28.11 31.16 -9.70
CA ASN A 175 29.52 30.84 -9.96
C ASN A 175 30.54 31.55 -9.05
N GLY A 176 30.41 31.41 -7.74
CA GLY A 176 31.36 31.96 -6.77
C GLY A 176 31.17 33.45 -6.47
N SER A 177 30.02 34.01 -6.82
CA SER A 177 29.73 35.42 -6.51
C SER A 177 29.61 35.66 -5.01
N ALA A 178 29.97 36.87 -4.58
CA ALA A 178 29.91 37.31 -3.18
C ALA A 178 29.10 38.59 -3.04
N LEU A 179 28.06 38.57 -2.20
CA LEU A 179 27.22 39.72 -1.87
C LEU A 179 27.42 40.07 -0.40
N HIS A 180 27.98 41.25 -0.12
CA HIS A 180 28.18 41.75 1.24
C HIS A 180 27.03 42.67 1.69
N GLY A 181 25.84 42.47 1.15
CA GLY A 181 24.64 43.24 1.43
C GLY A 181 23.37 42.53 0.94
N SER A 182 22.22 43.01 1.41
CA SER A 182 20.91 42.39 1.15
C SER A 182 20.42 42.53 -0.30
N ILE A 183 19.46 41.68 -0.67
CA ILE A 183 18.62 41.88 -1.87
C ILE A 183 17.24 42.31 -1.40
N ILE A 184 16.77 43.46 -1.88
CA ILE A 184 15.41 43.95 -1.65
C ILE A 184 14.70 43.99 -3.01
N SER A 185 13.61 43.24 -3.13
CA SER A 185 12.83 43.15 -4.36
C SER A 185 11.34 42.95 -4.07
N ALA A 186 10.52 43.96 -4.27
CA ALA A 186 9.08 43.78 -4.16
C ALA A 186 8.32 44.51 -5.28
N GLY A 187 7.06 44.17 -5.47
CA GLY A 187 6.26 44.81 -6.51
C GLY A 187 4.94 44.12 -6.80
N GLN A 188 4.45 44.31 -8.03
CA GLN A 188 3.20 43.67 -8.50
C GLN A 188 3.43 42.51 -9.48
N GLY A 189 4.54 42.52 -10.22
CA GLY A 189 4.88 41.43 -11.14
C GLY A 189 5.54 40.26 -10.43
N THR A 190 5.78 39.17 -11.16
CA THR A 190 6.48 37.99 -10.65
C THR A 190 7.86 38.38 -10.12
N GLN A 191 8.21 37.84 -8.95
CA GLN A 191 9.50 38.10 -8.30
C GLN A 191 10.27 36.80 -8.24
N THR A 192 11.45 36.74 -8.84
CA THR A 192 12.29 35.54 -8.87
C THR A 192 13.71 35.88 -8.49
N ILE A 193 14.22 35.19 -7.48
CA ILE A 193 15.60 35.30 -7.02
C ILE A 193 16.20 33.90 -7.01
N ALA A 194 17.33 33.72 -7.68
CA ALA A 194 18.08 32.48 -7.66
C ALA A 194 19.54 32.76 -7.29
N MET A 195 20.08 31.98 -6.37
CA MET A 195 21.48 32.05 -5.98
C MET A 195 22.10 30.66 -5.97
N SER A 196 23.20 30.51 -6.70
CA SER A 196 23.88 29.24 -6.91
C SER A 196 25.38 29.35 -6.70
N ASP A 197 25.97 28.39 -6.00
CA ASP A 197 27.42 28.30 -5.80
C ASP A 197 28.03 29.63 -5.28
N SER A 198 27.34 30.35 -4.40
CA SER A 198 27.66 31.74 -4.05
C SER A 198 27.45 32.02 -2.55
N ILE A 199 27.96 33.16 -2.07
CA ILE A 199 27.85 33.57 -0.66
C ILE A 199 27.23 34.95 -0.49
N MET A 200 26.46 35.12 0.59
CA MET A 200 25.97 36.38 1.11
C MET A 200 26.24 36.40 2.62
N ASP A 201 27.11 37.27 3.10
CA ASP A 201 27.69 37.18 4.45
C ASP A 201 27.36 38.36 5.38
N ASN A 202 26.64 39.37 4.88
CA ASN A 202 26.19 40.55 5.64
C ASN A 202 24.83 41.04 5.12
N GLY A 203 23.95 40.12 4.70
CA GLY A 203 22.72 40.46 4.02
C GLY A 203 21.66 39.38 4.10
N GLY A 204 20.41 39.79 3.93
CA GLY A 204 19.27 38.90 3.77
C GLY A 204 18.60 39.07 2.40
N ILE A 205 17.62 38.23 2.12
CA ILE A 205 16.84 38.28 0.88
C ILE A 205 15.38 38.59 1.24
N TYR A 206 14.90 39.74 0.80
CA TYR A 206 13.56 40.24 1.11
C TYR A 206 12.81 40.42 -0.19
N VAL A 207 11.85 39.53 -0.43
CA VAL A 207 11.16 39.43 -1.72
C VAL A 207 9.64 39.36 -1.57
N GLY A 208 8.88 40.03 -2.42
CA GLY A 208 7.43 39.84 -2.37
C GLY A 208 6.60 40.49 -3.47
N SER A 209 5.41 39.95 -3.68
CA SER A 209 4.47 40.46 -4.69
C SER A 209 3.00 40.35 -4.25
N ASP A 210 2.21 41.37 -4.56
CA ASP A 210 0.79 41.39 -4.20
C ASP A 210 -0.17 40.82 -5.24
N LYS A 211 0.30 40.55 -6.45
CA LYS A 211 -0.55 40.10 -7.57
C LYS A 211 -0.03 38.89 -8.32
N SER A 212 1.22 38.53 -8.08
CA SER A 212 1.96 37.52 -8.83
C SER A 212 2.83 36.68 -7.91
N ASP A 213 3.38 35.61 -8.47
CA ASP A 213 4.14 34.63 -7.72
C ASP A 213 5.52 35.16 -7.29
N THR A 214 5.98 34.66 -6.15
CA THR A 214 7.30 34.92 -5.58
C THR A 214 8.08 33.62 -5.49
N SER A 215 9.33 33.61 -5.96
CA SER A 215 10.20 32.45 -5.90
C SER A 215 11.61 32.82 -5.46
N LEU A 216 12.13 32.10 -4.47
CA LEU A 216 13.52 32.14 -4.04
C LEU A 216 14.12 30.73 -4.09
N THR A 217 15.22 30.57 -4.82
CA THR A 217 15.96 29.31 -4.90
C THR A 217 17.42 29.49 -4.50
N LEU A 218 17.88 28.74 -3.51
CA LEU A 218 19.28 28.69 -3.05
C LEU A 218 19.85 27.29 -3.32
N THR A 219 20.84 27.18 -4.21
CA THR A 219 21.51 25.92 -4.54
C THR A 219 23.00 26.01 -4.23
N ASN A 220 23.50 25.20 -3.30
CA ASN A 220 24.91 25.26 -2.89
C ASN A 220 25.34 26.69 -2.48
N ALA A 221 24.45 27.39 -1.77
CA ALA A 221 24.62 28.80 -1.41
C ALA A 221 24.55 29.02 0.11
N SER A 222 25.16 30.11 0.58
CA SER A 222 25.11 30.52 1.98
C SER A 222 24.56 31.94 2.09
N VAL A 223 23.57 32.15 2.96
CA VAL A 223 23.01 33.45 3.34
C VAL A 223 23.19 33.61 4.85
N ASP A 224 23.93 34.63 5.27
CA ASP A 224 24.15 34.98 6.67
C ASP A 224 23.69 36.42 6.92
N ALA A 225 22.57 36.53 7.64
CA ALA A 225 21.95 37.80 7.95
C ALA A 225 22.35 38.37 9.32
N THR A 226 23.28 37.74 10.05
CA THR A 226 23.70 38.16 11.40
C THR A 226 24.06 39.65 11.48
N ASN A 227 24.67 40.17 10.42
CA ASN A 227 25.08 41.59 10.30
C ASN A 227 24.23 42.38 9.29
N SER A 228 23.10 41.84 8.83
CA SER A 228 22.21 42.51 7.90
C SER A 228 21.63 43.78 8.54
N GLN A 229 21.99 44.93 7.99
CA GLN A 229 21.41 46.20 8.41
C GLN A 229 19.90 46.26 8.15
N VAL A 230 19.43 45.54 7.11
CA VAL A 230 18.01 45.38 6.81
C VAL A 230 17.30 44.61 7.93
N ALA A 231 17.84 43.47 8.36
CA ALA A 231 17.26 42.67 9.44
C ALA A 231 17.19 43.46 10.76
N GLN A 232 18.26 44.20 11.09
CA GLN A 232 18.34 45.00 12.33
C GLN A 232 17.39 46.21 12.37
N ASN A 233 16.83 46.62 11.23
CA ASN A 233 16.00 47.81 11.11
C ASN A 233 14.69 47.52 10.34
N LEU A 234 14.22 46.27 10.38
CA LEU A 234 13.07 45.80 9.62
C LEU A 234 11.80 46.63 9.89
N ASP A 235 11.57 47.03 11.15
CA ASP A 235 10.46 47.91 11.55
C ASP A 235 10.41 49.21 10.75
N THR A 236 11.57 49.80 10.44
CA THR A 236 11.66 51.06 9.67
C THR A 236 11.23 50.85 8.23
N ILE A 237 11.59 49.70 7.64
CA ILE A 237 11.19 49.33 6.29
C ILE A 237 9.70 49.05 6.25
N VAL A 238 9.18 48.28 7.21
CA VAL A 238 7.75 47.95 7.25
C VAL A 238 6.90 49.18 7.54
N GLU A 239 7.29 50.09 8.43
CA GLU A 239 6.60 51.37 8.63
C GLU A 239 6.58 52.21 7.34
N THR A 240 7.65 52.16 6.55
CA THR A 240 7.72 52.88 5.26
C THR A 240 6.86 52.22 4.19
N LEU A 241 6.95 50.89 4.05
CA LEU A 241 6.20 50.12 3.05
C LEU A 241 4.71 50.08 3.36
N SER A 242 4.34 49.97 4.64
CA SER A 242 2.94 49.90 5.09
C SER A 242 2.13 51.17 4.81
N GLN A 243 2.78 52.28 4.45
CA GLN A 243 2.08 53.47 3.97
C GLN A 243 1.49 53.27 2.55
N TYR A 244 1.95 52.25 1.82
CA TYR A 244 1.62 52.03 0.42
C TYR A 244 0.96 50.66 0.23
N GLN A 245 -0.10 50.62 -0.58
CA GLN A 245 -0.62 49.35 -1.08
C GLN A 245 0.42 48.74 -2.03
N PRO A 246 0.77 47.46 -1.86
CA PRO A 246 0.04 46.43 -1.11
C PRO A 246 0.47 46.15 0.34
N PHE A 247 1.59 46.70 0.80
CA PHE A 247 2.26 46.29 2.03
C PHE A 247 1.63 46.81 3.33
N GLN A 248 0.42 47.36 3.29
CA GLN A 248 -0.23 48.06 4.41
C GLN A 248 -0.51 47.19 5.63
N ASN A 249 -0.57 45.87 5.45
CA ASN A 249 -0.92 44.91 6.50
C ASN A 249 0.22 43.94 6.83
N ILE A 250 1.45 44.19 6.35
CA ILE A 250 2.58 43.35 6.74
C ILE A 250 2.80 43.51 8.25
N ASN A 251 2.64 42.43 8.99
CA ASN A 251 3.02 42.35 10.39
C ASN A 251 4.33 41.55 10.51
N VAL A 252 5.42 42.23 10.84
CA VAL A 252 6.74 41.59 11.05
C VAL A 252 7.10 41.42 12.52
N ASP A 253 6.22 41.78 13.45
CA ASP A 253 6.49 41.71 14.89
C ASP A 253 6.80 40.28 15.37
N ALA A 254 6.49 39.28 14.54
CA ALA A 254 6.79 37.87 14.77
C ALA A 254 8.22 37.44 14.42
N PHE A 255 9.04 38.29 13.78
CA PHE A 255 10.39 37.95 13.32
C PHE A 255 11.44 38.80 14.05
N SER A 256 12.51 38.17 14.55
CA SER A 256 13.53 38.89 15.34
C SER A 256 14.88 38.97 14.64
N ASP A 257 15.21 38.03 13.76
CA ASP A 257 16.47 37.96 13.03
C ASP A 257 16.26 37.50 11.58
N LEU A 258 15.48 38.25 10.81
CA LEU A 258 14.97 37.80 9.50
C LEU A 258 16.06 37.79 8.41
N ALA A 259 16.47 36.59 7.98
CA ALA A 259 17.40 36.37 6.88
C ALA A 259 16.69 36.26 5.53
N VAL A 260 15.52 35.63 5.51
CA VAL A 260 14.72 35.44 4.30
C VAL A 260 13.29 35.86 4.60
N ALA A 261 12.77 36.79 3.81
CA ALA A 261 11.38 37.23 3.87
C ALA A 261 10.69 37.02 2.53
N LEU A 262 9.57 36.28 2.52
CA LEU A 262 8.67 36.19 1.38
C LEU A 262 7.32 36.81 1.73
N TYR A 263 6.79 37.63 0.83
CA TYR A 263 5.44 38.17 0.95
C TYR A 263 4.64 37.93 -0.33
N GLY A 264 3.43 37.40 -0.22
CA GLY A 264 2.63 37.01 -1.38
C GLY A 264 1.11 37.06 -1.20
N THR A 265 0.40 37.09 -2.32
CA THR A 265 -1.05 36.77 -2.39
C THR A 265 -1.39 35.74 -3.47
N THR A 266 -0.40 35.07 -4.06
CA THR A 266 -0.63 33.96 -4.99
C THR A 266 0.21 32.76 -4.58
N GLN A 267 1.31 32.47 -5.27
CA GLN A 267 2.21 31.38 -4.93
C GLN A 267 3.54 31.93 -4.43
N ASP A 268 3.93 31.53 -3.22
CA ASP A 268 5.27 31.77 -2.69
C ASP A 268 6.05 30.46 -2.65
N THR A 269 7.29 30.48 -3.12
CA THR A 269 8.16 29.30 -3.14
C THR A 269 9.54 29.63 -2.61
N LEU A 270 10.00 28.85 -1.63
CA LEU A 270 11.38 28.85 -1.15
C LEU A 270 11.97 27.44 -1.30
N ALA A 271 13.05 27.33 -2.08
CA ALA A 271 13.77 26.08 -2.25
C ALA A 271 15.22 26.22 -1.79
N LEU A 272 15.60 25.44 -0.77
CA LEU A 272 16.97 25.25 -0.32
C LEU A 272 17.46 23.87 -0.75
N ASN A 273 18.60 23.84 -1.45
CA ASN A 273 19.23 22.60 -1.89
C ASN A 273 20.74 22.68 -1.58
N ASN A 274 21.19 21.89 -0.61
CA ASN A 274 22.56 21.92 -0.10
C ASN A 274 23.00 23.35 0.29
N SER A 275 22.12 24.11 0.94
CA SER A 275 22.33 25.52 1.23
C SER A 275 22.19 25.82 2.72
N THR A 276 22.81 26.89 3.19
CA THR A 276 22.74 27.36 4.59
C THR A 276 22.12 28.74 4.66
N VAL A 277 21.14 28.90 5.57
CA VAL A 277 20.56 30.19 5.93
C VAL A 277 20.81 30.41 7.42
N THR A 278 21.45 31.52 7.80
CA THR A 278 21.65 31.92 9.19
C THR A 278 20.78 33.13 9.51
N GLY A 279 19.83 32.93 10.43
CA GLY A 279 18.70 33.80 10.73
C GLY A 279 17.35 33.13 10.43
N ASP A 280 16.27 33.80 10.82
CA ASP A 280 14.89 33.36 10.64
C ASP A 280 14.45 33.43 9.16
N ILE A 281 13.54 32.53 8.81
CA ILE A 281 12.79 32.53 7.55
C ILE A 281 11.35 32.90 7.87
N GLY A 282 10.85 33.98 7.28
CA GLY A 282 9.47 34.43 7.43
C GLY A 282 8.75 34.46 6.10
N VAL A 283 7.57 33.83 6.05
CA VAL A 283 6.70 33.88 4.87
C VAL A 283 5.31 34.32 5.28
N ILE A 284 4.83 35.40 4.66
CA ILE A 284 3.49 35.93 4.86
C ILE A 284 2.75 35.80 3.55
N ASN A 285 1.75 34.93 3.50
CA ASN A 285 0.92 34.74 2.33
C ASN A 285 -0.57 34.88 2.67
N GLU A 286 -1.16 35.99 2.24
CA GLU A 286 -2.51 36.39 2.63
C GLU A 286 -3.61 35.55 1.95
N LYS A 287 -3.30 34.96 0.79
CA LYS A 287 -4.18 34.04 0.06
C LYS A 287 -3.34 33.24 -0.95
N GLY A 288 -3.67 31.96 -1.15
CA GLY A 288 -3.04 31.15 -2.18
C GLY A 288 -2.23 30.00 -1.59
N GLN A 289 -0.99 29.81 -2.05
CA GLN A 289 -0.15 28.67 -1.67
C GLN A 289 1.27 29.09 -1.30
N THR A 290 1.80 28.49 -0.25
CA THR A 290 3.22 28.62 0.14
C THR A 290 3.88 27.25 0.08
N ASN A 291 5.01 27.16 -0.63
CA ASN A 291 5.77 25.91 -0.76
C ASN A 291 7.22 26.14 -0.30
N LEU A 292 7.59 25.55 0.84
CA LEU A 292 8.96 25.53 1.35
C LEU A 292 9.56 24.14 1.15
N SER A 293 10.77 24.06 0.61
CA SER A 293 11.47 22.80 0.37
C SER A 293 12.93 22.92 0.78
N PHE A 294 13.33 22.16 1.80
CA PHE A 294 14.70 22.11 2.32
C PHE A 294 15.26 20.72 2.06
N THR A 295 16.26 20.62 1.18
CA THR A 295 16.72 19.34 0.62
C THR A 295 18.25 19.23 0.64
N ASN A 296 18.75 17.99 0.59
CA ASN A 296 20.15 17.66 0.35
C ASN A 296 21.13 18.34 1.33
N ASN A 297 20.96 18.12 2.63
CA ASN A 297 21.76 18.70 3.71
C ASN A 297 21.63 20.23 3.81
N SER A 298 20.45 20.78 3.53
CA SER A 298 20.21 22.20 3.78
C SER A 298 20.10 22.45 5.29
N VAL A 299 20.52 23.63 5.74
CA VAL A 299 20.51 24.02 7.15
C VAL A 299 19.90 25.41 7.31
N VAL A 300 18.89 25.52 8.16
CA VAL A 300 18.33 26.80 8.63
C VAL A 300 18.75 27.00 10.08
N ASN A 301 19.64 27.96 10.35
CA ASN A 301 20.05 28.36 11.69
C ASN A 301 19.13 29.47 12.22
N GLY A 302 17.86 29.13 12.43
CA GLY A 302 16.81 30.06 12.86
C GLY A 302 15.44 29.39 12.81
N ASN A 303 14.40 30.17 13.06
CA ASN A 303 13.02 29.71 12.99
C ASN A 303 12.48 29.79 11.56
N VAL A 304 11.48 28.96 11.26
CA VAL A 304 10.68 29.06 10.03
C VAL A 304 9.25 29.40 10.43
N THR A 305 8.81 30.60 10.09
CA THR A 305 7.49 31.11 10.46
C THR A 305 6.64 31.34 9.22
N LEU A 306 5.42 30.79 9.25
CA LEU A 306 4.39 30.90 8.21
C LEU A 306 3.19 31.66 8.77
N ASP A 307 2.76 32.71 8.07
CA ASP A 307 1.63 33.55 8.47
C ASP A 307 0.70 33.84 7.27
N GLY A 308 -0.55 34.19 7.57
CA GLY A 308 -1.59 34.55 6.61
C GLY A 308 -2.72 33.52 6.50
N ASN A 309 -3.29 33.37 5.32
CA ASN A 309 -4.45 32.49 5.08
C ASN A 309 -4.21 31.52 3.92
N SER A 310 -2.93 31.17 3.67
CA SER A 310 -2.54 30.32 2.56
C SER A 310 -2.55 28.85 2.92
N THR A 311 -2.67 27.99 1.91
CA THR A 311 -2.35 26.56 2.06
C THR A 311 -0.85 26.39 2.00
N ASN A 312 -0.25 25.83 3.05
CA ASN A 312 1.19 25.69 3.17
C ASN A 312 1.63 24.24 2.94
N THR A 313 2.74 24.06 2.22
CA THR A 313 3.50 22.82 2.22
C THR A 313 4.94 23.10 2.63
N VAL A 314 5.44 22.35 3.62
CA VAL A 314 6.83 22.38 4.05
C VAL A 314 7.41 20.99 3.94
N LEU A 315 8.43 20.84 3.10
CA LEU A 315 9.22 19.62 2.98
C LEU A 315 10.61 19.84 3.59
N VAL A 316 10.97 19.01 4.56
CA VAL A 316 12.34 18.90 5.08
C VAL A 316 12.84 17.50 4.73
N ASP A 317 13.82 17.40 3.84
CA ASP A 317 14.36 16.15 3.32
C ASP A 317 15.87 16.10 3.54
N ASN A 318 16.34 15.19 4.39
CA ASN A 318 17.75 15.04 4.75
C ASN A 318 18.39 16.40 5.06
N SER A 319 17.71 17.21 5.88
CA SER A 319 18.04 18.62 6.14
C SER A 319 17.66 18.99 7.59
N THR A 320 18.14 20.14 8.07
CA THR A 320 17.98 20.53 9.47
C THR A 320 17.44 21.96 9.62
N ILE A 321 16.46 22.13 10.51
CA ILE A 321 16.02 23.42 11.03
C ILE A 321 16.46 23.49 12.49
N ASN A 322 17.39 24.41 12.81
CA ASN A 322 17.91 24.65 14.16
C ASN A 322 17.05 25.69 14.90
N GLY A 323 15.74 25.46 14.94
CA GLY A 323 14.75 26.38 15.51
C GLY A 323 13.33 25.83 15.38
N ASP A 324 12.35 26.66 15.72
CA ASP A 324 10.94 26.31 15.63
C ASP A 324 10.43 26.39 14.18
N LEU A 325 9.50 25.51 13.83
CA LEU A 325 8.65 25.63 12.64
C LEU A 325 7.24 26.01 13.10
N ASN A 326 6.84 27.25 12.82
CA ASN A 326 5.67 27.87 13.41
C ASN A 326 4.71 28.42 12.34
N ALA A 327 3.55 27.79 12.20
CA ALA A 327 2.44 28.23 11.39
C ALA A 327 1.21 28.63 12.24
N SER A 328 1.39 28.95 13.53
CA SER A 328 0.28 29.16 14.47
C SER A 328 -0.63 30.34 14.14
N GLN A 329 -0.16 31.28 13.31
CA GLN A 329 -0.94 32.44 12.87
C GLN A 329 -1.61 32.18 11.51
N ASN A 330 -1.29 31.07 10.84
CA ASN A 330 -1.87 30.74 9.55
C ASN A 330 -3.28 30.15 9.72
N SER A 331 -4.25 30.64 8.95
CA SER A 331 -5.63 30.14 9.01
C SER A 331 -5.97 29.10 7.94
N GLY A 332 -5.05 28.78 7.04
CA GLY A 332 -5.22 27.76 6.00
C GLY A 332 -4.55 26.43 6.35
N ASP A 333 -4.84 25.39 5.59
CA ASP A 333 -4.27 24.06 5.83
C ASP A 333 -2.75 24.06 5.64
N THR A 334 -2.04 23.43 6.56
CA THR A 334 -0.58 23.34 6.60
C THR A 334 -0.15 21.88 6.61
N THR A 335 0.59 21.48 5.59
CA THR A 335 1.22 20.15 5.53
C THR A 335 2.72 20.27 5.75
N ILE A 336 3.24 19.62 6.78
CA ILE A 336 4.67 19.54 7.10
C ILE A 336 5.13 18.10 6.98
N THR A 337 6.14 17.85 6.15
CA THR A 337 6.73 16.53 5.93
C THR A 337 8.21 16.57 6.25
N LEU A 338 8.63 15.77 7.23
CA LEU A 338 10.03 15.48 7.53
C LEU A 338 10.36 14.08 7.02
N GLN A 339 11.40 13.97 6.21
CA GLN A 339 11.81 12.69 5.63
C GLN A 339 13.33 12.52 5.52
N ASN A 340 13.76 11.26 5.49
CA ASN A 340 15.12 10.81 5.18
C ASN A 340 16.19 11.41 6.12
N GLY A 341 16.01 11.29 7.44
CA GLY A 341 16.95 11.86 8.41
C GLY A 341 16.76 13.35 8.66
N ALA A 342 15.61 13.92 8.30
CA ALA A 342 15.32 15.33 8.55
C ALA A 342 15.18 15.61 10.06
N ASN A 343 15.59 16.80 10.48
CA ASN A 343 15.60 17.19 11.88
C ASN A 343 15.07 18.61 12.11
N VAL A 344 14.20 18.76 13.11
CA VAL A 344 13.77 20.06 13.65
C VAL A 344 14.18 20.13 15.11
N ASP A 345 15.21 20.93 15.39
CA ASP A 345 15.73 21.19 16.74
C ASP A 345 14.89 22.28 17.46
N GLY A 346 13.57 22.10 17.45
CA GLY A 346 12.59 23.02 18.01
C GLY A 346 11.20 22.41 18.03
N ASN A 347 10.19 23.26 18.23
CA ASN A 347 8.79 22.90 18.17
C ASN A 347 8.27 22.93 16.73
N ILE A 348 7.26 22.11 16.46
CA ILE A 348 6.36 22.26 15.30
C ILE A 348 5.01 22.71 15.83
N THR A 349 4.49 23.83 15.32
CA THR A 349 3.14 24.31 15.64
C THR A 349 2.42 24.66 14.35
N THR A 350 1.26 24.06 14.11
CA THR A 350 0.39 24.42 12.98
C THR A 350 -0.76 25.35 13.43
N GLY A 351 -1.64 25.69 12.50
CA GLY A 351 -2.49 26.88 12.55
C GLY A 351 -3.95 26.58 12.93
N ALA A 352 -4.87 27.27 12.28
CA ALA A 352 -6.32 27.09 12.46
C ALA A 352 -6.98 26.26 11.33
N GLY A 353 -6.18 25.69 10.42
CA GLY A 353 -6.62 24.90 9.27
C GLY A 353 -6.76 23.42 9.62
N ASP A 354 -7.14 22.57 8.65
CA ASP A 354 -7.05 21.12 8.84
C ASP A 354 -5.61 20.70 8.51
N ASP A 355 -4.76 20.58 9.53
CA ASP A 355 -3.31 20.47 9.35
C ASP A 355 -2.81 19.02 9.33
N THR A 356 -1.63 18.81 8.73
CA THR A 356 -1.01 17.49 8.63
C THR A 356 0.49 17.55 8.91
N VAL A 357 0.95 16.76 9.86
CA VAL A 357 2.38 16.58 10.17
C VAL A 357 2.78 15.13 9.90
N VAL A 358 3.84 14.93 9.11
CA VAL A 358 4.34 13.61 8.71
C VAL A 358 5.82 13.49 9.04
N LEU A 359 6.21 12.48 9.82
CA LEU A 359 7.60 12.12 10.07
C LEU A 359 7.85 10.70 9.54
N VAL A 360 8.78 10.56 8.60
CA VAL A 360 9.14 9.27 8.00
C VAL A 360 10.65 9.14 7.77
N ASN A 361 11.11 7.91 7.58
CA ASN A 361 12.49 7.55 7.25
C ASN A 361 13.50 8.18 8.22
N ASP A 362 13.41 7.83 9.50
CA ASP A 362 14.33 8.25 10.56
C ASP A 362 14.36 9.77 10.80
N SER A 363 13.19 10.42 10.86
CA SER A 363 13.10 11.89 11.06
C SER A 363 12.77 12.29 12.51
N HIS A 364 13.31 13.42 12.95
CA HIS A 364 13.29 13.79 14.37
C HIS A 364 12.81 15.22 14.64
N VAL A 365 12.04 15.38 15.71
CA VAL A 365 11.64 16.67 16.28
C VAL A 365 12.01 16.68 17.76
N THR A 366 12.84 17.62 18.18
CA THR A 366 13.31 17.66 19.57
C THR A 366 12.32 18.34 20.54
N GLY A 367 11.45 19.21 20.02
CA GLY A 367 10.44 19.93 20.79
C GLY A 367 9.05 19.31 20.73
N ASN A 368 8.06 20.11 21.09
CA ASN A 368 6.65 19.75 21.04
C ASN A 368 6.12 19.81 19.59
N VAL A 369 5.10 19.01 19.30
CA VAL A 369 4.34 19.07 18.05
C VAL A 369 2.88 19.36 18.38
N SER A 370 2.33 20.44 17.84
CA SER A 370 0.95 20.89 18.08
C SER A 370 0.21 21.11 16.77
N GLY A 371 -0.97 20.50 16.61
CA GLY A 371 -1.84 20.68 15.44
C GLY A 371 -2.58 22.03 15.40
N GLY A 372 -2.79 22.65 16.56
CA GLY A 372 -3.48 23.95 16.63
C GLY A 372 -4.99 23.80 16.75
N ASP A 373 -5.75 24.62 16.02
CA ASP A 373 -7.20 24.49 15.93
C ASP A 373 -7.53 23.84 14.57
N GLY A 374 -8.38 22.82 14.51
CA GLY A 374 -8.63 22.15 13.22
C GLY A 374 -9.09 20.71 13.39
N ASN A 375 -9.08 19.95 12.30
CA ASN A 375 -9.02 18.48 12.36
C ASN A 375 -7.63 18.03 11.91
N ASP A 376 -6.72 17.94 12.85
CA ASP A 376 -5.31 17.80 12.58
C ASP A 376 -4.89 16.33 12.59
N THR A 377 -3.94 16.01 11.69
CA THR A 377 -3.40 14.65 11.56
C THR A 377 -1.89 14.61 11.78
N LEU A 378 -1.44 13.75 12.68
CA LEU A 378 -0.03 13.36 12.82
C LEU A 378 0.19 11.95 12.27
N SER A 379 1.23 11.74 11.48
CA SER A 379 1.66 10.42 11.00
C SER A 379 3.13 10.17 11.26
N MET A 380 3.47 9.00 11.80
CA MET A 380 4.85 8.62 12.15
C MET A 380 5.19 7.17 11.78
N ASP A 381 6.45 6.92 11.42
CA ASP A 381 7.03 5.58 11.26
C ASP A 381 7.97 5.20 12.41
N ALA A 382 8.44 3.93 12.44
CA ALA A 382 9.21 3.39 13.57
C ALA A 382 10.61 4.01 13.77
N GLY A 383 11.15 4.67 12.75
CA GLY A 383 12.44 5.36 12.84
C GLY A 383 12.33 6.78 13.35
N SER A 384 11.14 7.37 13.25
CA SER A 384 10.91 8.76 13.55
C SER A 384 10.57 9.00 15.02
N SER A 385 10.92 10.18 15.54
CA SER A 385 10.69 10.49 16.96
C SER A 385 10.35 11.94 17.23
N ILE A 386 9.48 12.14 18.21
CA ILE A 386 9.21 13.43 18.84
C ILE A 386 9.65 13.31 20.30
N SER A 387 10.57 14.15 20.78
CA SER A 387 10.97 14.11 22.20
C SER A 387 10.17 15.05 23.12
N GLY A 388 9.38 15.96 22.56
CA GLY A 388 8.42 16.77 23.31
C GLY A 388 7.02 16.15 23.37
N GLN A 389 6.03 16.99 23.70
CA GLN A 389 4.62 16.62 23.75
C GLN A 389 3.97 16.61 22.37
N ILE A 390 2.97 15.76 22.19
CA ILE A 390 2.05 15.76 21.03
C ILE A 390 0.71 16.33 21.50
N ASN A 391 0.31 17.48 20.96
CA ASN A 391 -0.87 18.23 21.40
C ASN A 391 -1.80 18.54 20.22
N GLN A 392 -3.10 18.70 20.50
CA GLN A 392 -4.09 19.18 19.52
C GLN A 392 -4.06 18.42 18.18
N PHE A 393 -4.09 17.09 18.22
CA PHE A 393 -4.29 16.26 17.02
C PHE A 393 -5.53 15.41 17.20
N GLU A 394 -6.51 15.55 16.32
CA GLU A 394 -7.71 14.71 16.27
C GLU A 394 -7.35 13.29 15.83
N THR A 395 -6.34 13.13 14.97
CA THR A 395 -5.90 11.82 14.47
C THR A 395 -4.39 11.65 14.57
N VAL A 396 -3.94 10.54 15.18
CA VAL A 396 -2.53 10.14 15.20
C VAL A 396 -2.37 8.74 14.63
N ASN A 397 -1.57 8.62 13.57
CA ASN A 397 -1.33 7.38 12.85
C ASN A 397 0.10 6.87 13.03
N THR A 398 0.24 5.61 13.42
CA THR A 398 1.53 4.90 13.44
C THR A 398 1.53 3.81 12.37
N THR A 399 2.59 3.76 11.55
CA THR A 399 2.68 2.81 10.43
C THR A 399 3.61 1.63 10.70
N SER A 400 4.31 1.61 11.84
CA SER A 400 5.29 0.59 12.24
C SER A 400 5.44 0.58 13.78
N ASP A 401 6.39 -0.16 14.35
CA ASP A 401 6.63 -0.23 15.81
C ASP A 401 7.08 1.14 16.38
N ASN A 402 6.12 1.94 16.86
CA ASN A 402 6.37 3.26 17.45
C ASN A 402 6.36 3.17 18.98
N SER A 403 7.20 3.96 19.65
CA SER A 403 7.09 4.17 21.10
C SER A 403 6.75 5.63 21.41
N ILE A 404 5.52 5.86 21.84
CA ILE A 404 4.95 7.18 22.07
C ILE A 404 4.71 7.34 23.58
N SER A 405 5.24 8.41 24.15
CA SER A 405 5.06 8.79 25.56
C SER A 405 4.54 10.22 25.65
N LEU A 406 3.47 10.44 26.40
CA LEU A 406 2.76 11.70 26.51
C LEU A 406 2.42 12.03 27.96
N ASP A 407 2.21 13.30 28.26
CA ASP A 407 1.63 13.72 29.53
C ASP A 407 0.10 13.53 29.54
N THR A 408 -0.56 13.73 28.40
CA THR A 408 -2.03 13.65 28.28
C THR A 408 -2.46 13.16 26.91
N ILE A 409 -3.38 12.19 26.87
CA ILE A 409 -4.21 11.93 25.68
C ILE A 409 -5.43 12.84 25.76
N ASN A 410 -5.53 13.79 24.83
CA ASN A 410 -6.58 14.80 24.80
C ASN A 410 -7.97 14.21 24.47
N ASP A 411 -9.00 15.01 24.76
CA ASP A 411 -10.39 14.66 24.45
C ASP A 411 -10.60 14.44 22.95
N SER A 412 -11.47 13.50 22.58
CA SER A 412 -11.92 13.26 21.20
C SER A 412 -10.81 12.93 20.19
N THR A 413 -9.70 12.37 20.66
CA THR A 413 -8.58 11.96 19.80
C THR A 413 -8.70 10.52 19.31
N THR A 414 -8.28 10.25 18.08
CA THR A 414 -8.22 8.91 17.49
C THR A 414 -6.78 8.51 17.22
N TRP A 415 -6.36 7.38 17.77
CA TRP A 415 -5.03 6.82 17.61
C TRP A 415 -5.10 5.53 16.81
N SER A 416 -4.20 5.34 15.85
CA SER A 416 -4.01 4.07 15.13
C SER A 416 -2.65 3.49 15.50
N LEU A 417 -2.64 2.45 16.34
CA LEU A 417 -1.45 1.77 16.86
C LEU A 417 -1.29 0.39 16.22
N GLN A 418 -0.40 0.28 15.23
CA GLN A 418 -0.19 -0.97 14.51
C GLN A 418 1.23 -1.52 14.73
N ASN A 419 1.43 -2.79 14.40
CA ASN A 419 2.75 -3.43 14.28
C ASN A 419 3.60 -3.35 15.56
N GLY A 420 3.01 -3.58 16.73
CA GLY A 420 3.73 -3.59 18.01
C GLY A 420 3.84 -2.23 18.72
N SER A 421 3.26 -1.18 18.14
CA SER A 421 3.33 0.18 18.70
C SER A 421 2.86 0.28 20.15
N THR A 422 3.50 1.17 20.90
CA THR A 422 3.22 1.47 22.30
C THR A 422 2.82 2.94 22.46
N LEU A 423 1.70 3.19 23.13
CA LEU A 423 1.25 4.52 23.54
C LEU A 423 1.15 4.58 25.05
N THR A 424 1.89 5.48 25.70
CA THR A 424 1.83 5.69 27.14
C THR A 424 1.48 7.14 27.44
N ALA A 425 0.53 7.35 28.34
CA ALA A 425 0.17 8.68 28.82
C ALA A 425 0.09 8.72 30.36
N ASP A 426 0.41 9.88 30.95
CA ASP A 426 0.19 10.09 32.38
C ASP A 426 -1.30 10.26 32.71
N THR A 427 -2.05 10.94 31.83
CA THR A 427 -3.50 11.14 31.96
C THR A 427 -4.24 10.98 30.63
N THR A 428 -5.53 10.69 30.69
CA THR A 428 -6.41 10.64 29.51
C THR A 428 -7.72 11.38 29.79
N GLY A 429 -8.17 12.15 28.81
CA GLY A 429 -9.43 12.86 28.80
C GLY A 429 -10.66 11.98 28.53
N SER A 430 -11.58 12.48 27.70
CA SER A 430 -12.84 11.85 27.29
C SER A 430 -12.88 11.53 25.80
N ASN A 431 -13.57 10.45 25.41
CA ASN A 431 -13.79 10.07 24.02
C ASN A 431 -12.51 9.81 23.20
N ALA A 432 -11.38 9.48 23.83
CA ALA A 432 -10.19 9.03 23.12
C ALA A 432 -10.40 7.59 22.60
N VAL A 433 -10.11 7.33 21.33
CA VAL A 433 -10.26 6.03 20.68
C VAL A 433 -8.91 5.54 20.19
N VAL A 434 -8.54 4.32 20.56
CA VAL A 434 -7.29 3.69 20.15
C VAL A 434 -7.61 2.47 19.30
N ASN A 435 -7.48 2.60 17.99
CA ASN A 435 -7.56 1.50 17.03
C ASN A 435 -6.21 0.77 17.01
N MET A 436 -6.17 -0.53 17.25
CA MET A 436 -4.89 -1.22 17.41
C MET A 436 -4.87 -2.69 16.98
N SER A 437 -3.67 -3.17 16.65
CA SER A 437 -3.37 -4.59 16.52
C SER A 437 -3.13 -5.26 17.89
N THR A 438 -3.35 -6.57 18.00
CA THR A 438 -3.21 -7.30 19.28
C THR A 438 -1.78 -7.42 19.82
N ASP A 439 -0.78 -7.02 19.05
CA ASP A 439 0.63 -6.93 19.48
C ASP A 439 1.03 -5.51 19.94
N SER A 440 0.21 -4.50 19.67
CA SER A 440 0.39 -3.13 20.16
C SER A 440 -0.08 -2.99 21.62
N ARG A 441 0.29 -1.90 22.29
CA ARG A 441 -0.10 -1.61 23.68
C ARG A 441 -0.48 -0.16 23.90
N VAL A 442 -1.44 0.08 24.80
CA VAL A 442 -1.77 1.41 25.31
C VAL A 442 -1.77 1.46 26.83
N ASN A 443 -1.24 2.52 27.41
CA ASN A 443 -1.43 2.87 28.81
C ASN A 443 -2.05 4.26 28.87
N PHE A 444 -3.33 4.34 29.24
CA PHE A 444 -4.07 5.59 29.35
C PHE A 444 -3.72 6.40 30.61
N GLY A 445 -2.89 5.85 31.51
CA GLY A 445 -2.57 6.50 32.78
C GLY A 445 -3.81 6.70 33.64
N GLN A 446 -3.95 7.89 34.24
CA GLN A 446 -5.16 8.26 34.97
C GLN A 446 -6.23 8.82 34.03
N ILE A 447 -7.35 8.11 33.90
CA ILE A 447 -8.51 8.61 33.15
C ILE A 447 -9.24 9.65 34.00
N THR A 448 -9.26 10.88 33.52
CA THR A 448 -9.98 12.02 34.12
C THR A 448 -11.36 12.24 33.50
N GLY A 449 -11.56 11.76 32.26
CA GLY A 449 -12.81 11.85 31.51
C GLY A 449 -13.64 10.56 31.45
N SER A 450 -14.37 10.36 30.35
CA SER A 450 -15.21 9.16 30.14
C SER A 450 -15.32 8.76 28.66
N ARG A 451 -15.82 7.54 28.40
CA ARG A 451 -16.07 7.00 27.04
C ARG A 451 -14.83 6.85 26.16
N ASN A 452 -13.67 6.58 26.76
CA ASN A 452 -12.52 6.18 25.98
C ASN A 452 -12.71 4.75 25.44
N ALA A 453 -12.00 4.36 24.39
CA ALA A 453 -12.14 3.04 23.80
C ALA A 453 -10.84 2.49 23.23
N VAL A 454 -10.66 1.18 23.35
CA VAL A 454 -9.74 0.37 22.55
C VAL A 454 -10.54 -0.39 21.51
N VAL A 455 -10.19 -0.26 20.25
CA VAL A 455 -10.80 -1.00 19.15
C VAL A 455 -9.74 -1.90 18.52
N VAL A 456 -9.87 -3.20 18.73
CA VAL A 456 -8.98 -4.17 18.08
C VAL A 456 -9.45 -4.37 16.64
N ASN A 457 -8.66 -3.89 15.68
CA ASN A 457 -8.96 -3.98 14.26
C ASN A 457 -8.08 -4.99 13.51
N ASN A 458 -7.07 -5.55 14.17
CA ASN A 458 -6.19 -6.57 13.60
C ASN A 458 -5.74 -7.56 14.68
N ILE A 459 -5.95 -8.87 14.46
CA ILE A 459 -5.50 -9.94 15.35
C ILE A 459 -4.25 -10.56 14.75
N THR A 460 -3.13 -10.38 15.43
CA THR A 460 -1.81 -10.84 14.97
C THR A 460 -1.58 -12.31 15.31
N SER A 461 -0.78 -12.99 14.48
CA SER A 461 -0.50 -14.43 14.66
C SER A 461 0.17 -14.74 16.01
N SER A 462 0.91 -13.80 16.59
CA SER A 462 1.54 -13.94 17.91
C SER A 462 0.54 -13.95 19.06
N ALA A 463 -0.66 -13.40 18.86
CA ALA A 463 -1.73 -13.37 19.86
C ALA A 463 -2.66 -14.58 19.79
N LEU A 464 -2.63 -15.35 18.70
CA LEU A 464 -3.49 -16.52 18.51
C LEU A 464 -3.19 -17.63 19.52
N ASN A 465 -4.25 -18.25 20.03
CA ASN A 465 -4.19 -19.30 21.07
C ASN A 465 -3.46 -18.86 22.36
N GLN A 466 -3.33 -17.56 22.60
CA GLN A 466 -2.76 -17.02 23.83
C GLN A 466 -3.88 -16.52 24.76
N GLN A 467 -3.61 -16.56 26.05
CA GLN A 467 -4.52 -16.09 27.09
C GLN A 467 -3.85 -14.98 27.88
N ASN A 468 -4.66 -14.06 28.40
CA ASN A 468 -4.25 -12.96 29.25
C ASN A 468 -3.25 -11.98 28.62
N ILE A 469 -3.39 -11.69 27.32
CA ILE A 469 -2.58 -10.65 26.67
C ILE A 469 -3.12 -9.28 27.09
N VAL A 470 -2.31 -8.51 27.82
CA VAL A 470 -2.67 -7.13 28.20
C VAL A 470 -2.41 -6.21 27.01
N LEU A 471 -3.50 -5.71 26.40
CA LEU A 471 -3.47 -4.71 25.33
C LEU A 471 -3.45 -3.29 25.89
N GLY A 472 -4.13 -3.09 27.01
CA GLY A 472 -4.36 -1.77 27.58
C GLY A 472 -4.26 -1.76 29.09
N SER A 473 -3.84 -0.66 29.68
CA SER A 473 -3.97 -0.39 31.12
C SER A 473 -4.49 1.01 31.37
N PHE A 474 -5.22 1.19 32.48
CA PHE A 474 -5.65 2.50 32.95
C PHE A 474 -5.95 2.50 34.44
N THR A 475 -5.98 3.69 35.03
CA THR A 475 -6.39 3.93 36.42
C THR A 475 -7.57 4.89 36.48
N THR A 476 -8.44 4.71 37.46
CA THR A 476 -9.58 5.62 37.72
C THR A 476 -9.34 6.47 38.95
N THR A 477 -9.84 7.71 38.97
CA THR A 477 -9.70 8.64 40.10
C THR A 477 -10.26 8.12 41.43
N THR A 478 -11.24 7.22 41.36
CA THR A 478 -11.82 6.53 42.52
C THR A 478 -12.09 5.07 42.17
N ALA A 479 -12.13 4.20 43.18
CA ALA A 479 -12.51 2.81 42.96
C ALA A 479 -13.94 2.75 42.37
N THR A 480 -14.09 2.00 41.27
CA THR A 480 -15.35 1.87 40.53
C THR A 480 -15.71 0.41 40.33
N THR A 481 -16.98 0.11 40.09
CA THR A 481 -17.45 -1.21 39.68
C THR A 481 -17.90 -1.25 38.22
N THR A 482 -17.77 -0.14 37.50
CA THR A 482 -18.14 0.01 36.08
C THR A 482 -16.98 0.65 35.29
N PRO A 483 -15.80 0.01 35.25
CA PRO A 483 -14.62 0.55 34.58
C PRO A 483 -14.83 0.82 33.08
N GLU A 484 -15.79 0.14 32.45
CA GLU A 484 -16.16 0.29 31.04
C GLU A 484 -16.68 1.71 30.70
N THR A 485 -17.13 2.45 31.73
CA THR A 485 -17.54 3.86 31.55
C THR A 485 -16.35 4.80 31.36
N ALA A 486 -15.17 4.43 31.87
CA ALA A 486 -13.93 5.17 31.72
C ALA A 486 -13.24 4.81 30.41
N ALA A 487 -13.05 3.51 30.16
CA ALA A 487 -12.55 2.97 28.89
C ALA A 487 -13.23 1.65 28.56
N ASN A 488 -13.70 1.47 27.33
CA ASN A 488 -14.27 0.22 26.83
C ASN A 488 -13.28 -0.48 25.86
N ALA A 489 -13.48 -1.77 25.59
CA ALA A 489 -12.73 -2.51 24.60
C ALA A 489 -13.68 -3.31 23.69
N THR A 490 -13.52 -3.18 22.37
CA THR A 490 -14.33 -3.89 21.37
C THR A 490 -13.48 -4.28 20.15
N PHE A 491 -13.98 -5.20 19.34
CA PHE A 491 -13.49 -5.41 17.98
C PHE A 491 -14.13 -4.39 17.02
N SER A 492 -13.67 -4.34 15.76
CA SER A 492 -14.17 -3.40 14.75
C SER A 492 -15.68 -3.47 14.49
N ASN A 493 -16.31 -4.63 14.74
CA ASN A 493 -17.77 -4.80 14.62
C ASN A 493 -18.55 -4.30 15.86
N GLY A 494 -17.87 -3.75 16.87
CA GLY A 494 -18.45 -3.27 18.12
C GLY A 494 -18.69 -4.35 19.18
N GLN A 495 -18.43 -5.61 18.89
CA GLN A 495 -18.58 -6.73 19.82
C GLN A 495 -17.34 -6.92 20.70
N GLN A 496 -17.51 -7.61 21.82
CA GLN A 496 -16.40 -8.02 22.71
C GLN A 496 -15.96 -9.47 22.49
N GLN A 497 -16.72 -10.23 21.71
CA GLN A 497 -16.42 -11.60 21.34
C GLN A 497 -16.59 -11.75 19.84
N VAL A 498 -15.56 -12.27 19.18
CA VAL A 498 -15.58 -12.53 17.74
C VAL A 498 -14.87 -13.83 17.44
N GLU A 499 -15.27 -14.44 16.34
CA GLU A 499 -14.54 -15.54 15.72
C GLU A 499 -13.73 -14.99 14.54
N ASN A 500 -12.49 -15.45 14.38
CA ASN A 500 -11.70 -15.22 13.18
C ASN A 500 -11.01 -16.52 12.75
N ARG A 501 -10.86 -16.73 11.44
CA ARG A 501 -9.97 -17.76 10.94
C ARG A 501 -8.54 -17.28 10.95
N SER A 502 -7.64 -18.22 11.19
CA SER A 502 -6.24 -18.09 10.83
C SER A 502 -5.73 -19.45 10.38
N ALA A 503 -5.26 -19.52 9.13
CA ALA A 503 -4.82 -20.78 8.53
C ALA A 503 -5.92 -21.86 8.58
N ALA A 504 -5.65 -23.05 9.10
CA ALA A 504 -6.60 -24.18 9.08
C ALA A 504 -7.65 -24.14 10.21
N TYR A 505 -7.53 -23.23 11.17
CA TYR A 505 -8.35 -23.23 12.38
C TYR A 505 -9.13 -21.92 12.54
N ASN A 506 -10.29 -22.06 13.17
CA ASN A 506 -11.00 -20.93 13.73
C ASN A 506 -10.47 -20.59 15.12
N TYR A 507 -10.57 -19.33 15.50
CA TYR A 507 -10.16 -18.82 16.80
C TYR A 507 -11.30 -18.03 17.43
N ASN A 508 -11.64 -18.40 18.66
CA ASN A 508 -12.57 -17.66 19.49
C ASN A 508 -11.79 -16.63 20.28
N ASN A 509 -12.11 -15.36 20.06
CA ASN A 509 -11.42 -14.24 20.67
C ASN A 509 -12.36 -13.43 21.54
N ALA A 510 -11.85 -12.98 22.67
CA ALA A 510 -12.58 -12.19 23.63
C ALA A 510 -11.74 -11.04 24.16
N LEU A 511 -12.40 -9.90 24.33
CA LEU A 511 -11.88 -8.73 25.04
C LEU A 511 -12.60 -8.62 26.39
N SER A 512 -11.85 -8.35 27.44
CA SER A 512 -12.40 -8.13 28.77
C SER A 512 -11.62 -7.07 29.53
N ILE A 513 -12.28 -6.44 30.50
CA ILE A 513 -11.63 -5.53 31.46
C ILE A 513 -11.55 -6.23 32.80
N VAL A 514 -10.34 -6.37 33.34
CA VAL A 514 -10.07 -7.08 34.59
C VAL A 514 -9.33 -6.18 35.59
N PRO A 515 -9.51 -6.38 36.91
CA PRO A 515 -8.76 -5.63 37.92
C PRO A 515 -7.23 -5.82 37.78
N GLY A 516 -6.48 -4.75 38.00
CA GLY A 516 -5.03 -4.73 38.13
C GLY A 516 -4.55 -4.94 39.58
N ASP A 517 -3.43 -4.31 39.93
CA ASP A 517 -2.76 -4.51 41.23
C ASP A 517 -3.54 -3.91 42.41
N ASN A 518 -4.25 -2.80 42.20
CA ASN A 518 -5.08 -2.15 43.23
C ASN A 518 -6.53 -1.94 42.75
N SER A 519 -7.41 -1.47 43.66
CA SER A 519 -8.84 -1.27 43.39
C SER A 519 -9.21 -0.16 42.39
N GLN A 520 -8.21 0.56 41.88
CA GLN A 520 -8.34 1.65 40.90
C GLN A 520 -7.66 1.31 39.56
N ASP A 521 -6.94 0.20 39.49
CA ASP A 521 -6.14 -0.20 38.33
C ASP A 521 -6.91 -1.24 37.52
N TRP A 522 -6.89 -1.12 36.20
CA TRP A 522 -7.63 -1.98 35.29
C TRP A 522 -6.79 -2.33 34.06
N ASN A 523 -6.91 -3.56 33.60
CA ASN A 523 -6.28 -4.07 32.40
C ASN A 523 -7.34 -4.43 31.35
N ILE A 524 -7.10 -4.02 30.11
CA ILE A 524 -7.82 -4.49 28.93
C ILE A 524 -7.07 -5.71 28.41
N VAL A 525 -7.75 -6.85 28.42
CA VAL A 525 -7.15 -8.16 28.16
C VAL A 525 -7.78 -8.79 26.93
N PHE A 526 -6.92 -9.29 26.04
CA PHE A 526 -7.26 -10.12 24.92
C PHE A 526 -6.98 -11.60 25.25
N ASN A 527 -7.95 -12.44 24.92
CA ASN A 527 -7.85 -13.89 25.00
C ASN A 527 -8.22 -14.49 23.65
N SER A 528 -7.39 -15.40 23.15
CA SER A 528 -7.65 -16.20 21.97
C SER A 528 -7.55 -17.67 22.32
N SER A 529 -8.50 -18.46 21.83
CA SER A 529 -8.48 -19.91 21.98
C SER A 529 -8.74 -20.56 20.63
N ARG A 530 -7.92 -21.54 20.29
CA ARG A 530 -8.11 -22.33 19.07
C ARG A 530 -9.44 -23.08 19.16
N GLY A 531 -10.32 -22.83 18.21
CA GLY A 531 -11.58 -23.52 17.99
C GLY A 531 -11.42 -24.79 17.15
N ALA A 532 -12.47 -25.12 16.40
CA ALA A 532 -12.48 -26.26 15.50
C ALA A 532 -11.64 -26.00 14.22
N LEU A 533 -11.40 -27.07 13.46
CA LEU A 533 -10.93 -26.96 12.08
C LEU A 533 -11.95 -26.19 11.25
N ALA A 534 -11.49 -25.32 10.36
CA ALA A 534 -12.36 -24.61 9.44
C ALA A 534 -13.11 -25.60 8.52
N SER A 535 -14.36 -25.27 8.17
CA SER A 535 -15.24 -26.16 7.40
C SER A 535 -14.71 -26.50 6.01
N ASP A 536 -13.93 -25.63 5.37
CA ASP A 536 -13.27 -25.97 4.10
C ASP A 536 -12.18 -27.03 4.24
N VAL A 537 -11.36 -26.98 5.30
CA VAL A 537 -10.39 -28.04 5.61
C VAL A 537 -11.11 -29.36 5.85
N GLN A 538 -12.20 -29.33 6.63
CA GLN A 538 -13.05 -30.51 6.85
C GLN A 538 -13.67 -31.03 5.55
N GLY A 539 -14.14 -30.14 4.68
CA GLY A 539 -14.74 -30.50 3.41
C GLY A 539 -13.77 -31.10 2.40
N LEU A 540 -12.50 -30.67 2.40
CA LEU A 540 -11.44 -31.31 1.58
C LEU A 540 -11.21 -32.77 2.02
N VAL A 541 -11.10 -33.01 3.33
CA VAL A 541 -10.92 -34.35 3.91
C VAL A 541 -12.12 -35.23 3.51
N ALA A 542 -13.34 -34.76 3.76
CA ALA A 542 -14.56 -35.49 3.40
C ALA A 542 -14.70 -35.73 1.88
N GLY A 543 -14.19 -34.82 1.04
CA GLY A 543 -14.16 -34.98 -0.41
C GLY A 543 -13.24 -36.12 -0.88
N LEU A 544 -12.03 -36.22 -0.29
CA LEU A 544 -11.09 -37.32 -0.56
C LEU A 544 -11.68 -38.68 -0.17
N ASP A 545 -12.28 -38.77 1.01
CA ASP A 545 -12.93 -40.00 1.48
C ASP A 545 -14.11 -40.39 0.59
N ALA A 546 -14.93 -39.41 0.18
CA ALA A 546 -16.07 -39.67 -0.70
C ALA A 546 -15.64 -40.11 -2.11
N ALA A 547 -14.46 -39.69 -2.58
CA ALA A 547 -13.86 -40.17 -3.82
C ALA A 547 -13.43 -41.63 -3.70
N GLU A 548 -12.75 -42.02 -2.62
CA GLU A 548 -12.39 -43.41 -2.33
C GLU A 548 -13.63 -44.32 -2.31
N GLN A 549 -14.69 -43.92 -1.59
CA GLN A 549 -15.95 -44.66 -1.53
C GLN A 549 -16.64 -44.79 -2.90
N ALA A 550 -16.59 -43.74 -3.73
CA ALA A 550 -17.09 -43.81 -5.09
C ALA A 550 -16.26 -44.77 -5.96
N GLY A 551 -14.95 -44.83 -5.73
CA GLY A 551 -14.06 -45.83 -6.32
C GLY A 551 -14.50 -47.25 -5.96
N HIS A 552 -14.68 -47.56 -4.67
CA HIS A 552 -15.12 -48.87 -4.19
C HIS A 552 -16.42 -49.35 -4.86
N GLN A 553 -17.41 -48.47 -5.04
CA GLN A 553 -18.62 -48.81 -5.79
C GLN A 553 -18.34 -49.29 -7.21
N VAL A 554 -17.38 -48.65 -7.91
CA VAL A 554 -17.01 -48.99 -9.29
C VAL A 554 -16.39 -50.39 -9.37
N THR A 555 -15.55 -50.79 -8.40
CA THR A 555 -15.01 -52.16 -8.41
C THR A 555 -15.98 -53.21 -7.89
N ASP A 556 -16.85 -52.84 -6.95
CA ASP A 556 -17.88 -53.76 -6.47
C ASP A 556 -18.87 -54.13 -7.56
N ASP A 557 -19.21 -53.18 -8.43
CA ASP A 557 -20.03 -53.41 -9.62
C ASP A 557 -19.36 -54.39 -10.59
N ILE A 558 -18.05 -54.23 -10.85
CA ILE A 558 -17.25 -55.18 -11.64
C ILE A 558 -17.26 -56.57 -11.01
N ALA A 559 -17.04 -56.67 -9.70
CA ALA A 559 -17.04 -57.94 -8.99
C ALA A 559 -18.42 -58.62 -9.05
N SER A 560 -19.50 -57.84 -8.96
CA SER A 560 -20.87 -58.31 -9.09
C SER A 560 -21.18 -58.83 -10.51
N HIS A 561 -20.68 -58.15 -11.54
CA HIS A 561 -20.77 -58.62 -12.92
C HIS A 561 -19.98 -59.92 -13.13
N LEU A 562 -18.75 -60.02 -12.63
CA LEU A 562 -17.95 -61.25 -12.70
C LEU A 562 -18.61 -62.43 -11.97
N ASP A 563 -19.24 -62.20 -10.81
CA ASP A 563 -20.02 -63.23 -10.11
C ASP A 563 -21.14 -63.82 -10.95
N ARG A 564 -21.81 -62.96 -11.71
CA ARG A 564 -22.89 -63.38 -12.60
C ARG A 564 -22.34 -64.19 -13.78
N LEU A 565 -21.21 -63.76 -14.36
CA LEU A 565 -20.51 -64.55 -15.39
C LEU A 565 -20.11 -65.91 -14.86
N HIS A 566 -19.50 -65.94 -13.67
CA HIS A 566 -19.10 -67.18 -13.02
C HIS A 566 -20.27 -68.14 -12.78
N PHE A 567 -21.41 -67.62 -12.33
CA PHE A 567 -22.61 -68.43 -12.16
C PHE A 567 -23.07 -69.02 -13.49
N ALA A 568 -23.20 -68.19 -14.53
CA ALA A 568 -23.60 -68.63 -15.87
C ALA A 568 -22.62 -69.63 -16.50
N GLY A 569 -21.32 -69.51 -16.21
CA GLY A 569 -20.29 -70.46 -16.62
C GLY A 569 -20.45 -71.83 -15.97
N LEU A 570 -20.85 -71.89 -14.69
CA LEU A 570 -21.06 -73.15 -13.95
C LEU A 570 -22.34 -73.88 -14.35
N THR A 571 -23.40 -73.13 -14.67
CA THR A 571 -24.68 -73.69 -15.12
C THR A 571 -24.69 -74.04 -16.61
N GLY A 572 -23.62 -73.72 -17.34
CA GLY A 572 -23.46 -74.01 -18.77
C GLY A 572 -24.29 -73.10 -19.67
N GLU A 573 -24.65 -71.92 -19.18
CA GLU A 573 -25.49 -70.93 -19.87
C GLU A 573 -24.66 -69.82 -20.52
N GLN A 574 -23.40 -69.68 -20.11
CA GLN A 574 -22.45 -68.78 -20.74
C GLN A 574 -21.86 -69.42 -22.01
N GLN A 575 -21.84 -68.67 -23.10
CA GLN A 575 -21.15 -69.04 -24.33
C GLN A 575 -19.82 -68.30 -24.43
N GLU A 576 -18.85 -68.91 -25.12
CA GLU A 576 -17.64 -68.22 -25.54
C GLU A 576 -18.02 -67.03 -26.42
N GLY A 577 -17.53 -65.84 -26.12
CA GLY A 577 -17.92 -64.64 -26.86
C GLY A 577 -17.75 -63.34 -26.09
N ALA A 578 -18.23 -62.27 -26.73
CA ALA A 578 -18.17 -60.92 -26.18
C ALA A 578 -19.45 -60.60 -25.39
N GLN A 579 -19.31 -59.79 -24.35
CA GLN A 579 -20.45 -59.20 -23.65
C GLN A 579 -20.29 -57.69 -23.56
N LEU A 580 -21.41 -56.99 -23.75
CA LEU A 580 -21.57 -55.57 -23.45
C LEU A 580 -22.51 -55.45 -22.25
N TRP A 581 -22.14 -54.68 -21.23
CA TRP A 581 -22.96 -54.49 -20.04
C TRP A 581 -22.97 -53.04 -19.59
N GLY A 582 -23.98 -52.67 -18.79
CA GLY A 582 -24.05 -51.37 -18.17
C GLY A 582 -25.03 -51.32 -17.01
N ASP A 583 -24.64 -50.58 -15.98
CA ASP A 583 -25.21 -50.51 -14.65
C ASP A 583 -25.39 -49.06 -14.20
N PHE A 584 -26.48 -48.81 -13.48
CA PHE A 584 -26.71 -47.59 -12.72
C PHE A 584 -26.28 -47.80 -11.27
N LEU A 585 -25.53 -46.84 -10.75
CA LEU A 585 -24.98 -46.85 -9.40
C LEU A 585 -25.65 -45.78 -8.56
N TYR A 586 -26.05 -46.13 -7.35
CA TYR A 586 -26.57 -45.18 -6.36
C TYR A 586 -26.11 -45.60 -4.97
N GLN A 587 -25.66 -44.65 -4.15
CA GLN A 587 -25.37 -44.84 -2.72
C GLN A 587 -25.83 -43.62 -1.95
N ASN A 588 -26.36 -43.84 -0.74
CA ASN A 588 -26.69 -42.78 0.20
C ASN A 588 -26.42 -43.29 1.62
N GLY A 589 -25.47 -42.65 2.30
CA GLY A 589 -25.03 -43.05 3.63
C GLY A 589 -24.40 -41.90 4.42
N ASN A 590 -24.29 -42.12 5.74
CA ASN A 590 -23.47 -41.31 6.63
C ASN A 590 -22.20 -42.09 6.94
N PHE A 591 -21.06 -41.41 6.94
CA PHE A 591 -19.74 -41.99 7.10
C PHE A 591 -19.07 -41.33 8.31
N SER A 592 -18.52 -42.15 9.20
CA SER A 592 -17.68 -41.69 10.32
C SER A 592 -16.25 -42.11 10.04
N ASN A 593 -15.48 -41.19 9.45
CA ASN A 593 -14.10 -41.41 9.05
C ASN A 593 -13.19 -40.33 9.66
N ASP A 594 -12.21 -39.80 8.91
CA ASP A 594 -11.37 -38.69 9.36
C ASP A 594 -12.19 -37.42 9.68
N VAL A 595 -13.29 -37.22 8.96
CA VAL A 595 -14.36 -36.24 9.25
C VAL A 595 -15.70 -36.93 9.09
N ASP A 596 -16.68 -36.65 9.96
CA ASP A 596 -18.02 -37.20 9.82
C ASP A 596 -18.78 -36.49 8.68
N TYR A 597 -19.19 -37.22 7.64
CA TYR A 597 -19.89 -36.64 6.48
C TYR A 597 -21.06 -37.49 6.00
N LYS A 598 -21.97 -36.85 5.27
CA LYS A 598 -23.03 -37.52 4.54
C LYS A 598 -22.75 -37.44 3.04
N SER A 599 -22.86 -38.57 2.35
CA SER A 599 -22.63 -38.64 0.91
C SER A 599 -23.80 -39.28 0.17
N ILE A 600 -24.15 -38.66 -0.96
CA ILE A 600 -25.06 -39.22 -1.95
C ILE A 600 -24.30 -39.36 -3.27
N THR A 601 -23.97 -40.60 -3.62
CA THR A 601 -23.26 -40.94 -4.86
C THR A 601 -24.26 -41.43 -5.91
N GLN A 602 -24.14 -40.93 -7.13
CA GLN A 602 -24.89 -41.40 -8.29
C GLN A 602 -23.93 -41.60 -9.43
N GLY A 603 -24.10 -42.68 -10.19
CA GLY A 603 -23.21 -42.98 -11.29
C GLY A 603 -23.81 -43.92 -12.31
N ALA A 604 -23.03 -44.13 -13.36
CA ALA A 604 -23.30 -45.16 -14.35
C ALA A 604 -21.97 -45.79 -14.74
N GLN A 605 -22.01 -47.10 -14.95
CA GLN A 605 -20.86 -47.88 -15.35
C GLN A 605 -21.24 -48.77 -16.53
N GLY A 606 -20.29 -49.05 -17.40
CA GLY A 606 -20.50 -50.01 -18.47
C GLY A 606 -19.20 -50.50 -19.05
N GLY A 607 -19.22 -51.73 -19.55
CA GLY A 607 -18.01 -52.39 -19.98
C GLY A 607 -18.23 -53.39 -21.10
N VAL A 608 -17.10 -53.84 -21.64
CA VAL A 608 -17.03 -54.93 -22.59
C VAL A 608 -16.02 -55.96 -22.11
N ASP A 609 -16.40 -57.23 -22.16
CA ASP A 609 -15.51 -58.35 -21.86
C ASP A 609 -15.62 -59.46 -22.88
N TRP A 610 -14.59 -60.30 -22.87
CA TRP A 610 -14.54 -61.54 -23.62
C TRP A 610 -14.30 -62.70 -22.67
N THR A 611 -15.13 -63.74 -22.77
CA THR A 611 -14.92 -65.01 -22.05
C THR A 611 -14.43 -66.08 -23.00
N ALA A 612 -13.33 -66.75 -22.68
CA ALA A 612 -12.78 -67.88 -23.43
C ALA A 612 -12.69 -69.15 -22.56
N TYR A 613 -13.00 -70.30 -23.14
CA TYR A 613 -12.83 -71.60 -22.47
C TYR A 613 -11.48 -72.23 -22.84
N LEU A 614 -10.75 -72.67 -21.82
CA LEU A 614 -9.48 -73.38 -21.96
C LEU A 614 -9.72 -74.87 -22.25
N ALA A 615 -8.68 -75.55 -22.73
CA ALA A 615 -8.77 -76.98 -23.08
C ALA A 615 -9.12 -77.91 -21.89
N ASN A 616 -8.93 -77.45 -20.66
CA ASN A 616 -9.30 -78.15 -19.42
C ASN A 616 -10.74 -77.83 -18.94
N GLY A 617 -11.48 -77.02 -19.69
CA GLY A 617 -12.84 -76.58 -19.39
C GLY A 617 -12.93 -75.28 -18.58
N ASP A 618 -11.82 -74.81 -18.00
CA ASP A 618 -11.81 -73.57 -17.23
C ASP A 618 -12.16 -72.36 -18.11
N SER A 619 -12.75 -71.32 -17.54
CA SER A 619 -13.02 -70.06 -18.23
C SER A 619 -12.04 -68.97 -17.79
N VAL A 620 -11.68 -68.11 -18.75
CA VAL A 620 -10.94 -66.88 -18.51
C VAL A 620 -11.71 -65.74 -19.14
N THR A 621 -12.00 -64.72 -18.33
CA THR A 621 -12.67 -63.49 -18.74
C THR A 621 -11.70 -62.33 -18.64
N GLY A 622 -11.67 -61.46 -19.63
CA GLY A 622 -10.96 -60.19 -19.59
C GLY A 622 -11.79 -59.08 -20.22
N GLY A 623 -11.80 -57.90 -19.61
CA GLY A 623 -12.63 -56.79 -20.05
C GLY A 623 -12.13 -55.44 -19.62
N VAL A 624 -12.77 -54.41 -20.19
CA VAL A 624 -12.58 -53.01 -19.84
C VAL A 624 -13.92 -52.38 -19.50
N ALA A 625 -13.93 -51.46 -18.54
CA ALA A 625 -15.12 -50.71 -18.16
C ALA A 625 -14.82 -49.21 -18.05
N LEU A 626 -15.85 -48.41 -18.30
CA LEU A 626 -15.86 -46.98 -18.07
C LEU A 626 -16.96 -46.69 -17.06
N ALA A 627 -16.69 -45.83 -16.09
CA ALA A 627 -17.70 -45.36 -15.16
C ALA A 627 -17.65 -43.85 -15.01
N TRP A 628 -18.79 -43.27 -14.65
CA TRP A 628 -18.88 -41.89 -14.19
C TRP A 628 -19.62 -41.90 -12.86
N THR A 629 -19.11 -41.17 -11.87
CA THR A 629 -19.79 -40.94 -10.60
C THR A 629 -19.85 -39.46 -10.26
N ARG A 630 -20.87 -39.12 -9.47
CA ARG A 630 -21.03 -37.84 -8.80
C ARG A 630 -21.46 -38.08 -7.36
N SER A 631 -20.61 -37.70 -6.42
CA SER A 631 -20.89 -37.72 -4.99
C SER A 631 -21.18 -36.30 -4.51
N ARG A 632 -22.32 -36.11 -3.85
CA ARG A 632 -22.62 -34.87 -3.10
C ARG A 632 -22.31 -35.12 -1.64
N VAL A 633 -21.36 -34.37 -1.11
CA VAL A 633 -20.83 -34.54 0.24
C VAL A 633 -21.22 -33.31 1.07
N GLU A 634 -21.83 -33.54 2.23
CA GLU A 634 -22.25 -32.48 3.13
C GLU A 634 -21.93 -32.85 4.59
N ASP A 635 -21.68 -31.83 5.39
CA ASP A 635 -21.49 -31.97 6.84
C ASP A 635 -22.72 -32.64 7.49
N THR A 636 -22.47 -33.51 8.48
CA THR A 636 -23.51 -34.15 9.29
C THR A 636 -23.99 -33.29 10.46
N ALA A 637 -23.21 -32.30 10.87
CA ALA A 637 -23.56 -31.36 11.92
C ALA A 637 -24.58 -30.32 11.43
N ASN A 638 -25.65 -30.13 12.20
CA ASN A 638 -26.55 -28.98 12.01
C ASN A 638 -25.94 -27.76 12.72
N GLY A 639 -24.92 -27.16 12.10
CA GLY A 639 -24.21 -25.97 12.58
C GLY A 639 -24.27 -24.80 11.59
N PRO A 640 -23.88 -23.58 12.01
CA PRO A 640 -23.64 -22.47 11.09
C PRO A 640 -22.37 -22.71 10.25
N ASP A 641 -21.37 -23.37 10.87
CA ASP A 641 -20.23 -23.97 10.19
C ASP A 641 -20.74 -25.17 9.39
N SER A 642 -20.48 -25.16 8.09
CA SER A 642 -20.89 -26.25 7.21
C SER A 642 -20.09 -26.23 5.92
N PHE A 643 -19.86 -27.41 5.37
CA PHE A 643 -19.30 -27.57 4.04
C PHE A 643 -20.24 -28.34 3.12
N LYS A 644 -20.08 -28.07 1.83
CA LYS A 644 -20.70 -28.79 0.73
C LYS A 644 -19.65 -29.01 -0.33
N ASP A 645 -19.36 -30.27 -0.62
CA ASP A 645 -18.48 -30.66 -1.71
C ASP A 645 -19.25 -31.46 -2.76
N THR A 646 -18.82 -31.35 -4.00
CA THR A 646 -19.27 -32.22 -5.08
C THR A 646 -18.06 -32.85 -5.75
N VAL A 647 -17.95 -34.16 -5.59
CA VAL A 647 -16.87 -34.97 -6.15
C VAL A 647 -17.38 -35.62 -7.44
N TYR A 648 -16.65 -35.44 -8.53
CA TYR A 648 -16.88 -36.11 -9.81
C TYR A 648 -15.74 -37.07 -10.08
N GLY A 649 -16.04 -38.27 -10.58
CA GLY A 649 -15.03 -39.23 -11.01
C GLY A 649 -15.36 -39.81 -12.38
N ASP A 650 -14.39 -39.76 -13.30
CA ASP A 650 -14.41 -40.47 -14.58
C ASP A 650 -13.43 -41.66 -14.50
N TYR A 651 -13.95 -42.89 -14.47
CA TYR A 651 -13.16 -44.10 -14.20
C TYR A 651 -12.90 -44.93 -15.46
N TYR A 652 -11.71 -45.53 -15.49
CA TYR A 652 -11.20 -46.40 -16.54
C TYR A 652 -10.66 -47.67 -15.90
N SER A 653 -11.35 -48.78 -16.11
CA SER A 653 -11.05 -50.04 -15.45
C SER A 653 -10.62 -51.13 -16.41
N LEU A 654 -9.61 -51.90 -16.01
CA LEU A 654 -9.24 -53.18 -16.59
C LEU A 654 -9.60 -54.27 -15.58
N TYR A 655 -10.31 -55.31 -16.01
CA TYR A 655 -10.68 -56.40 -15.12
C TYR A 655 -10.57 -57.76 -15.80
N GLY A 656 -10.46 -58.80 -14.98
CA GLY A 656 -10.48 -60.16 -15.47
C GLY A 656 -10.71 -61.17 -14.37
N GLY A 657 -11.12 -62.36 -14.78
CA GLY A 657 -11.41 -63.47 -13.88
C GLY A 657 -10.99 -64.80 -14.49
N TRP A 658 -10.55 -65.72 -13.65
CA TRP A 658 -10.38 -67.13 -14.00
C TRP A 658 -11.30 -67.95 -13.13
N GLN A 659 -11.95 -68.94 -13.74
CA GLN A 659 -12.83 -69.87 -13.05
C GLN A 659 -12.57 -71.30 -13.48
N GLN A 660 -12.44 -72.17 -12.48
CA GLN A 660 -12.24 -73.59 -12.67
C GLN A 660 -13.54 -74.31 -13.06
N ALA A 661 -13.47 -75.13 -14.10
CA ALA A 661 -14.59 -76.01 -14.44
C ALA A 661 -14.80 -77.10 -13.37
N LEU A 662 -16.07 -77.41 -13.11
CA LEU A 662 -16.45 -78.43 -12.12
C LEU A 662 -15.93 -79.82 -12.48
N ASN A 663 -15.86 -80.19 -13.78
CA ASN A 663 -15.31 -81.48 -14.25
C ASN A 663 -15.82 -82.71 -13.46
N GLY A 664 -17.12 -82.72 -13.09
CA GLY A 664 -17.76 -83.78 -12.30
C GLY A 664 -17.60 -83.67 -10.78
N ARG A 665 -16.92 -82.63 -10.28
CA ARG A 665 -16.85 -82.27 -8.86
C ARG A 665 -18.02 -81.36 -8.48
N GLN A 666 -18.31 -81.28 -7.19
CA GLN A 666 -19.30 -80.33 -6.63
C GLN A 666 -18.68 -78.97 -6.28
N TRP A 667 -17.41 -78.74 -6.61
CA TRP A 667 -16.73 -77.48 -6.31
C TRP A 667 -15.70 -77.13 -7.39
N GLY A 668 -15.41 -75.82 -7.50
CA GLY A 668 -14.36 -75.25 -8.35
C GLY A 668 -13.88 -73.93 -7.77
N MET A 669 -12.63 -73.53 -8.08
CA MET A 669 -12.07 -72.26 -7.62
C MET A 669 -12.37 -71.11 -8.59
N PHE A 670 -12.27 -69.88 -8.10
CA PHE A 670 -12.20 -68.70 -8.95
C PHE A 670 -11.19 -67.68 -8.40
N ALA A 671 -10.70 -66.81 -9.28
CA ALA A 671 -9.86 -65.68 -8.94
C ALA A 671 -10.17 -64.51 -9.88
N ASP A 672 -10.48 -63.35 -9.30
CA ASP A 672 -10.85 -62.11 -9.97
C ASP A 672 -9.83 -61.03 -9.63
N ALA A 673 -9.57 -60.13 -10.57
CA ALA A 673 -8.81 -58.92 -10.33
C ALA A 673 -9.33 -57.76 -11.16
N SER A 674 -9.32 -56.57 -10.58
CA SER A 674 -9.61 -55.32 -11.26
C SER A 674 -8.57 -54.26 -10.89
N PHE A 675 -8.30 -53.37 -11.85
CA PHE A 675 -7.53 -52.16 -11.66
C PHE A 675 -8.30 -51.00 -12.31
N SER A 676 -8.49 -49.92 -11.56
CA SER A 676 -9.24 -48.73 -11.97
C SER A 676 -8.39 -47.48 -11.78
N TYR A 677 -8.42 -46.60 -12.76
CA TYR A 677 -7.94 -45.23 -12.67
C TYR A 677 -9.12 -44.27 -12.77
N GLY A 678 -9.23 -43.30 -11.86
CA GLY A 678 -10.23 -42.24 -11.86
C GLY A 678 -9.59 -40.88 -12.09
N ASP A 679 -10.12 -40.11 -13.05
CA ASP A 679 -9.89 -38.66 -13.17
C ASP A 679 -10.90 -37.95 -12.26
N MET A 680 -10.43 -37.27 -11.21
CA MET A 680 -11.27 -36.76 -10.13
C MET A 680 -11.37 -35.23 -10.19
N ARG A 681 -12.56 -34.68 -9.91
CA ARG A 681 -12.77 -33.23 -9.75
C ARG A 681 -13.58 -32.94 -8.50
N TYR A 682 -13.09 -32.01 -7.71
CA TYR A 682 -13.64 -31.59 -6.41
C TYR A 682 -14.16 -30.16 -6.53
N SER A 683 -15.28 -29.86 -5.87
CA SER A 683 -15.94 -28.56 -5.95
C SER A 683 -16.54 -28.21 -4.59
N LEU A 684 -15.72 -27.57 -3.77
CA LEU A 684 -15.98 -27.26 -2.37
C LEU A 684 -16.55 -25.86 -2.19
N SER A 685 -17.58 -25.77 -1.36
CA SER A 685 -18.13 -24.53 -0.81
C SER A 685 -18.26 -24.68 0.71
N ALA A 686 -17.74 -23.72 1.47
CA ALA A 686 -17.75 -23.78 2.93
C ALA A 686 -18.14 -22.45 3.57
N HIS A 687 -18.83 -22.53 4.71
CA HIS A 687 -19.05 -21.42 5.64
C HIS A 687 -18.20 -21.69 6.87
N ASN A 688 -17.17 -20.86 7.06
CA ASN A 688 -16.10 -21.18 7.99
C ASN A 688 -16.27 -20.62 9.40
N VAL A 689 -17.27 -19.79 9.71
CA VAL A 689 -17.41 -19.17 11.05
C VAL A 689 -18.87 -19.09 11.50
N THR A 690 -19.09 -19.21 12.81
CA THR A 690 -20.40 -19.37 13.44
C THR A 690 -21.03 -18.11 14.04
N GLY A 691 -20.21 -17.07 14.28
CA GLY A 691 -20.60 -15.89 15.06
C GLY A 691 -20.37 -14.55 14.38
N ASP A 692 -20.44 -13.48 15.17
CA ASP A 692 -20.09 -12.13 14.72
C ASP A 692 -18.60 -12.08 14.37
N THR A 693 -18.29 -11.93 13.09
CA THR A 693 -16.90 -11.92 12.62
C THR A 693 -16.26 -10.57 12.90
N SER A 694 -14.94 -10.53 13.03
CA SER A 694 -14.18 -9.27 13.13
C SER A 694 -14.31 -8.37 11.88
N GLY A 695 -15.04 -8.79 10.84
CA GLY A 695 -15.25 -8.07 9.59
C GLY A 695 -14.73 -8.79 8.34
N MET A 696 -14.12 -9.97 8.49
CA MET A 696 -13.67 -10.78 7.35
C MET A 696 -14.79 -11.71 6.87
N THR A 697 -15.07 -11.67 5.58
CA THR A 697 -16.07 -12.55 4.92
C THR A 697 -15.33 -13.80 4.46
N GLU A 698 -15.55 -14.95 5.07
CA GLU A 698 -14.74 -16.16 4.84
C GLU A 698 -15.57 -17.33 4.31
N ALA A 699 -16.35 -17.05 3.25
CA ALA A 699 -16.99 -18.11 2.48
C ALA A 699 -16.05 -18.57 1.36
N LEU A 700 -15.45 -19.75 1.51
CA LEU A 700 -14.56 -20.31 0.49
C LEU A 700 -15.39 -21.02 -0.60
N HIS A 701 -15.01 -20.77 -1.86
CA HIS A 701 -15.47 -21.52 -3.02
C HIS A 701 -14.26 -21.91 -3.85
N GLY A 702 -13.92 -23.20 -3.86
CA GLY A 702 -12.74 -23.73 -4.53
C GLY A 702 -13.07 -24.96 -5.36
N SER A 703 -12.33 -25.16 -6.44
CA SER A 703 -12.35 -26.41 -7.20
C SER A 703 -10.93 -26.88 -7.43
N THR A 704 -10.70 -28.18 -7.27
CA THR A 704 -9.41 -28.79 -7.58
C THR A 704 -9.62 -30.09 -8.36
N ASP A 705 -8.59 -30.52 -9.06
CA ASP A 705 -8.55 -31.79 -9.77
C ASP A 705 -7.72 -32.79 -8.97
N GLY A 706 -7.82 -34.06 -9.31
CA GLY A 706 -7.10 -35.12 -8.63
C GLY A 706 -7.16 -36.44 -9.38
N SER A 707 -6.73 -37.51 -8.71
CA SER A 707 -6.69 -38.83 -9.30
C SER A 707 -7.01 -39.90 -8.28
N LEU A 708 -7.64 -40.98 -8.72
CA LEU A 708 -7.87 -42.17 -7.91
C LEU A 708 -7.23 -43.38 -8.60
N TYR A 709 -6.52 -44.20 -7.84
CA TYR A 709 -6.07 -45.52 -8.26
C TYR A 709 -6.71 -46.56 -7.35
N MET A 710 -7.17 -47.66 -7.93
CA MET A 710 -7.68 -48.76 -7.13
C MET A 710 -7.39 -50.10 -7.77
N ALA A 711 -6.93 -51.04 -6.96
CA ALA A 711 -6.68 -52.42 -7.33
C ALA A 711 -7.40 -53.33 -6.35
N GLN A 712 -8.23 -54.24 -6.86
CA GLN A 712 -8.92 -55.21 -6.02
C GLN A 712 -8.73 -56.62 -6.58
N ALA A 713 -8.42 -57.56 -5.71
CA ALA A 713 -8.33 -58.97 -6.02
C ALA A 713 -9.28 -59.77 -5.14
N ARG A 714 -9.96 -60.74 -5.73
CA ARG A 714 -10.90 -61.62 -5.04
C ARG A 714 -10.63 -63.06 -5.38
N THR A 715 -10.67 -63.97 -4.42
CA THR A 715 -10.58 -65.40 -4.69
C THR A 715 -11.52 -66.18 -3.80
N GLY A 716 -12.02 -67.30 -4.31
CA GLY A 716 -12.96 -68.12 -3.56
C GLY A 716 -13.17 -69.49 -4.17
N VAL A 717 -14.16 -70.18 -3.60
CA VAL A 717 -14.55 -71.52 -4.00
C VAL A 717 -16.04 -71.50 -4.31
N ASN A 718 -16.39 -71.88 -5.53
CA ASN A 718 -17.76 -72.16 -5.93
C ASN A 718 -18.12 -73.57 -5.45
N VAL A 719 -19.17 -73.72 -4.66
CA VAL A 719 -19.71 -75.01 -4.21
C VAL A 719 -21.13 -75.17 -4.76
N LEU A 720 -21.31 -76.15 -5.64
CA LEU A 720 -22.60 -76.48 -6.23
C LEU A 720 -23.42 -77.38 -5.28
N LEU A 721 -24.48 -76.81 -4.72
CA LEU A 721 -25.47 -77.47 -3.88
C LEU A 721 -26.63 -78.02 -4.73
N PRO A 722 -27.45 -78.94 -4.17
CA PRO A 722 -28.63 -79.46 -4.87
C PRO A 722 -29.59 -78.34 -5.32
N GLY A 723 -30.23 -78.50 -6.48
CA GLY A 723 -31.18 -77.54 -7.02
C GLY A 723 -30.54 -76.28 -7.61
N GLU A 724 -29.44 -76.44 -8.36
CA GLU A 724 -28.76 -75.34 -9.08
C GLU A 724 -28.43 -74.14 -8.18
N THR A 725 -28.01 -74.43 -6.95
CA THR A 725 -27.65 -73.41 -5.97
C THR A 725 -26.14 -73.38 -5.81
N VAL A 726 -25.53 -72.21 -5.93
CA VAL A 726 -24.09 -72.02 -5.77
C VAL A 726 -23.83 -71.23 -4.49
N LEU A 727 -23.01 -71.79 -3.62
CA LEU A 727 -22.45 -71.13 -2.45
C LEU A 727 -21.00 -70.72 -2.74
N GLN A 728 -20.66 -69.46 -2.55
CA GLN A 728 -19.37 -68.87 -2.89
C GLN A 728 -18.76 -68.16 -1.67
N PRO A 729 -18.05 -68.86 -0.77
CA PRO A 729 -17.13 -68.20 0.15
C PRO A 729 -15.95 -67.58 -0.61
N TYR A 730 -15.60 -66.35 -0.27
CA TYR A 730 -14.51 -65.61 -0.91
C TYR A 730 -13.74 -64.72 0.07
N ALA A 731 -12.53 -64.34 -0.33
CA ALA A 731 -11.70 -63.36 0.34
C ALA A 731 -11.35 -62.22 -0.64
N ILE A 732 -11.20 -61.02 -0.10
CA ILE A 732 -10.87 -59.79 -0.83
C ILE A 732 -9.54 -59.26 -0.29
N LEU A 733 -8.70 -58.76 -1.20
CA LEU A 733 -7.58 -57.89 -0.89
C LEU A 733 -7.64 -56.69 -1.84
N GLY A 734 -7.60 -55.49 -1.31
CA GLY A 734 -7.63 -54.26 -2.08
C GLY A 734 -6.54 -53.28 -1.67
N TRP A 735 -6.22 -52.39 -2.60
CA TRP A 735 -5.40 -51.20 -2.40
C TRP A 735 -6.01 -50.05 -3.18
N ASP A 736 -6.00 -48.86 -2.60
CA ASP A 736 -6.48 -47.63 -3.20
C ASP A 736 -5.56 -46.46 -2.82
N GLU A 737 -5.58 -45.44 -3.68
CA GLU A 737 -4.89 -44.17 -3.47
C GLU A 737 -5.69 -43.07 -4.17
N THR A 738 -6.21 -42.15 -3.38
CA THR A 738 -6.97 -40.99 -3.83
C THR A 738 -6.15 -39.72 -3.57
N LYS A 739 -6.06 -38.84 -4.56
CA LYS A 739 -5.31 -37.59 -4.49
C LYS A 739 -6.17 -36.41 -4.90
N ALA A 740 -5.95 -35.28 -4.24
CA ALA A 740 -6.41 -33.97 -4.65
C ALA A 740 -5.21 -33.05 -4.79
N ASN A 741 -5.12 -32.33 -5.92
CA ASN A 741 -4.06 -31.37 -6.16
C ASN A 741 -4.23 -30.17 -5.21
N GLY A 742 -3.12 -29.57 -4.83
CA GLY A 742 -3.11 -28.31 -4.09
C GLY A 742 -3.74 -27.18 -4.87
N PHE A 743 -4.44 -26.30 -4.16
CA PHE A 743 -5.01 -25.07 -4.69
C PHE A 743 -4.84 -23.97 -3.65
N SER A 744 -4.79 -22.72 -4.10
CA SER A 744 -4.73 -21.57 -3.21
C SER A 744 -5.79 -20.57 -3.60
N ASP A 745 -6.43 -19.95 -2.62
CA ASP A 745 -7.15 -18.70 -2.81
C ASP A 745 -6.39 -17.55 -2.14
N ARG A 746 -7.05 -16.40 -1.93
CA ARG A 746 -6.43 -15.21 -1.33
C ARG A 746 -6.23 -15.38 0.18
N GLU A 747 -6.91 -16.34 0.81
CA GLU A 747 -6.99 -16.49 2.25
C GLU A 747 -6.21 -17.72 2.76
N VAL A 748 -6.15 -18.84 2.01
CA VAL A 748 -5.48 -20.10 2.39
C VAL A 748 -4.88 -20.86 1.20
N THR A 749 -3.77 -21.55 1.47
CA THR A 749 -3.13 -22.49 0.53
C THR A 749 -3.30 -23.94 1.00
N PHE A 750 -3.87 -24.77 0.14
CA PHE A 750 -3.94 -26.21 0.27
C PHE A 750 -2.82 -26.84 -0.56
N ALA A 751 -2.09 -27.78 0.05
CA ALA A 751 -1.08 -28.56 -0.67
C ALA A 751 -1.71 -29.81 -1.29
N ASP A 752 -0.94 -30.51 -2.12
CA ASP A 752 -1.33 -31.83 -2.62
C ASP A 752 -1.64 -32.73 -1.41
N SER A 753 -2.82 -33.34 -1.42
CA SER A 753 -3.31 -34.17 -0.32
C SER A 753 -3.69 -35.55 -0.84
N GLN A 754 -3.47 -36.59 -0.04
CA GLN A 754 -3.76 -37.96 -0.41
C GLN A 754 -4.32 -38.79 0.75
N VAL A 755 -5.13 -39.79 0.38
CA VAL A 755 -5.58 -40.89 1.23
C VAL A 755 -5.23 -42.18 0.50
N SER A 756 -4.55 -43.13 1.15
CA SER A 756 -4.25 -44.43 0.55
C SER A 756 -4.43 -45.53 1.56
N SER A 757 -5.24 -46.54 1.23
CA SER A 757 -5.52 -47.64 2.13
C SER A 757 -5.16 -49.00 1.53
N TRP A 758 -4.85 -49.95 2.42
CA TRP A 758 -4.92 -51.37 2.11
C TRP A 758 -6.06 -51.99 2.89
N ASN A 759 -6.95 -52.67 2.17
CA ASN A 759 -8.13 -53.28 2.74
C ASN A 759 -8.17 -54.79 2.50
N GLY A 760 -8.77 -55.51 3.45
CA GLY A 760 -8.89 -56.95 3.44
C GLY A 760 -10.27 -57.37 3.90
N GLY A 761 -10.82 -58.41 3.29
CA GLY A 761 -12.18 -58.83 3.59
C GLY A 761 -12.45 -60.30 3.32
N ALA A 762 -13.60 -60.74 3.80
CA ALA A 762 -14.14 -62.05 3.51
C ALA A 762 -15.66 -61.98 3.39
N GLY A 763 -16.22 -62.78 2.50
CA GLY A 763 -17.64 -62.79 2.24
C GLY A 763 -18.17 -64.15 1.82
N LEU A 764 -19.49 -64.21 1.74
CA LEU A 764 -20.25 -65.39 1.34
C LEU A 764 -21.39 -64.95 0.43
N ARG A 765 -21.36 -65.40 -0.82
CA ARG A 765 -22.45 -65.23 -1.78
C ARG A 765 -23.22 -66.53 -1.96
N LEU A 766 -24.54 -66.43 -2.07
CA LEU A 766 -25.45 -67.54 -2.36
C LEU A 766 -26.32 -67.13 -3.54
N THR A 767 -26.29 -67.92 -4.61
CA THR A 767 -27.11 -67.70 -5.83
C THR A 767 -27.89 -68.98 -6.16
N THR A 768 -29.16 -68.89 -6.51
CA THR A 768 -30.00 -70.07 -6.81
C THR A 768 -30.90 -69.83 -8.01
N THR A 769 -31.18 -70.86 -8.81
CA THR A 769 -32.10 -70.78 -9.96
C THR A 769 -33.56 -71.02 -9.54
N LEU A 770 -34.45 -70.05 -9.78
CA LEU A 770 -35.90 -70.18 -9.56
C LEU A 770 -36.67 -70.39 -10.89
N THR A 771 -36.56 -71.57 -11.49
CA THR A 771 -37.42 -72.10 -12.60
C THR A 771 -37.50 -71.30 -13.93
N ASP A 772 -37.33 -72.00 -15.06
CA ASP A 772 -37.53 -71.51 -16.43
C ASP A 772 -39.03 -71.23 -16.72
N LEU A 773 -39.44 -69.96 -16.60
CA LEU A 773 -40.86 -69.56 -16.66
C LEU A 773 -41.47 -69.60 -18.07
N ASN A 774 -40.72 -69.96 -19.12
CA ASN A 774 -41.18 -70.31 -20.48
C ASN A 774 -39.98 -70.46 -21.43
N LYS A 775 -39.25 -71.58 -21.46
CA LYS A 775 -38.14 -71.95 -22.40
C LYS A 775 -37.01 -70.92 -22.68
N ASN A 776 -37.11 -69.69 -22.20
CA ASN A 776 -36.35 -68.52 -22.65
C ASN A 776 -36.16 -67.47 -21.52
N VAL A 777 -36.63 -67.72 -20.29
CA VAL A 777 -36.47 -66.77 -19.17
C VAL A 777 -36.06 -67.50 -17.90
N GLN A 778 -34.91 -67.12 -17.36
CA GLN A 778 -34.35 -67.67 -16.13
C GLN A 778 -34.20 -66.57 -15.08
N ILE A 779 -34.52 -66.87 -13.83
CA ILE A 779 -34.43 -65.94 -12.70
C ILE A 779 -33.51 -66.55 -11.63
N MET A 780 -32.55 -65.75 -11.17
CA MET A 780 -31.50 -66.13 -10.24
C MET A 780 -31.43 -65.11 -9.08
N PRO A 781 -32.23 -65.27 -8.02
CA PRO A 781 -32.00 -64.50 -6.80
C PRO A 781 -30.63 -64.82 -6.18
N TRP A 782 -30.04 -63.82 -5.55
CA TRP A 782 -28.80 -63.95 -4.81
C TRP A 782 -28.84 -63.18 -3.49
N LEU A 783 -28.05 -63.66 -2.54
CA LEU A 783 -27.74 -63.01 -1.27
C LEU A 783 -26.22 -62.93 -1.13
N ASP A 784 -25.72 -61.83 -0.60
CA ASP A 784 -24.31 -61.62 -0.31
C ASP A 784 -24.15 -61.06 1.10
N ALA A 785 -23.17 -61.55 1.84
CA ALA A 785 -22.80 -60.98 3.13
C ALA A 785 -21.28 -60.97 3.24
N ARG A 786 -20.70 -59.80 3.51
CA ARG A 786 -19.25 -59.61 3.58
C ARG A 786 -18.83 -58.63 4.66
N VAL A 787 -17.60 -58.80 5.13
CA VAL A 787 -16.92 -57.88 6.03
C VAL A 787 -15.62 -57.46 5.36
N GLN A 788 -15.36 -56.16 5.32
CA GLN A 788 -14.15 -55.55 4.78
C GLN A 788 -13.59 -54.59 5.81
N LYS A 789 -12.27 -54.59 5.95
CA LYS A 789 -11.57 -53.76 6.91
C LYS A 789 -10.24 -53.28 6.35
N GLU A 790 -9.95 -52.01 6.53
CA GLU A 790 -8.64 -51.42 6.29
C GLU A 790 -7.67 -51.79 7.41
N PHE A 791 -6.44 -52.08 7.02
CA PHE A 791 -5.37 -52.48 7.94
C PHE A 791 -4.08 -51.68 7.76
N SER A 792 -4.04 -50.80 6.77
CA SER A 792 -3.00 -49.81 6.55
C SER A 792 -3.66 -48.59 5.94
N ASP A 793 -3.31 -47.42 6.47
CA ASP A 793 -3.76 -46.13 5.97
C ASP A 793 -2.52 -45.20 5.96
N ASP A 794 -2.21 -44.66 4.79
CA ASP A 794 -1.14 -43.69 4.50
C ASP A 794 -1.74 -42.36 4.03
N THR A 795 -2.63 -41.81 4.85
CA THR A 795 -3.17 -40.47 4.71
C THR A 795 -2.10 -39.42 4.91
N ASP A 796 -2.01 -38.45 4.01
CA ASP A 796 -1.18 -37.25 4.11
C ASP A 796 -1.99 -36.06 3.60
N ILE A 797 -2.64 -35.36 4.53
CA ILE A 797 -3.50 -34.19 4.23
C ILE A 797 -2.82 -32.95 4.79
N GLN A 798 -2.58 -31.98 3.91
CA GLN A 798 -1.88 -30.75 4.24
C GLN A 798 -2.69 -29.53 3.79
N ALA A 799 -3.20 -28.77 4.77
CA ALA A 799 -3.94 -27.54 4.57
C ALA A 799 -3.37 -26.44 5.47
N ALA A 800 -2.65 -25.48 4.89
CA ALA A 800 -1.90 -24.45 5.63
C ALA A 800 -1.04 -25.02 6.78
N ASP A 801 -1.41 -24.79 8.04
CA ASP A 801 -0.72 -25.25 9.24
C ASP A 801 -1.28 -26.57 9.82
N TYR A 802 -2.28 -27.15 9.16
CA TYR A 802 -2.80 -28.48 9.46
C TYR A 802 -2.07 -29.55 8.65
N HIS A 803 -1.57 -30.56 9.34
CA HIS A 803 -0.97 -31.76 8.76
C HIS A 803 -1.53 -32.99 9.46
N ASN A 804 -2.32 -33.79 8.75
CA ASN A 804 -2.77 -35.09 9.23
C ASN A 804 -2.02 -36.21 8.54
N THR A 805 -1.45 -37.10 9.36
CA THR A 805 -0.80 -38.35 8.92
C THR A 805 -1.36 -39.59 9.62
N ALA A 806 -2.39 -39.41 10.44
CA ALA A 806 -3.04 -40.47 11.20
C ALA A 806 -4.45 -40.65 10.63
N GLY A 807 -4.53 -41.31 9.48
CA GLY A 807 -5.82 -41.66 8.88
C GLY A 807 -6.55 -42.74 9.69
N HIS A 808 -7.86 -42.85 9.45
CA HIS A 808 -8.75 -43.76 10.13
C HIS A 808 -9.01 -45.05 9.32
N ASN A 809 -8.50 -46.18 9.80
CA ASN A 809 -8.78 -47.50 9.20
C ASN A 809 -10.26 -47.88 9.34
N ASN A 810 -11.01 -47.83 8.25
CA ASN A 810 -12.43 -48.15 8.23
C ASN A 810 -12.73 -49.65 8.35
N SER A 811 -13.88 -49.96 8.96
CA SER A 811 -14.44 -51.28 9.10
C SER A 811 -15.90 -51.29 8.67
N MET A 812 -16.21 -52.05 7.61
CA MET A 812 -17.53 -52.13 7.02
C MET A 812 -18.05 -53.58 6.97
N GLY A 813 -19.29 -53.77 7.42
CA GLY A 813 -20.10 -54.95 7.14
C GLY A 813 -21.14 -54.62 6.07
N MET A 814 -21.28 -55.49 5.06
CA MET A 814 -22.21 -55.29 3.96
C MET A 814 -23.12 -56.50 3.78
N PHE A 815 -24.40 -56.23 3.56
CA PHE A 815 -25.42 -57.24 3.26
C PHE A 815 -26.13 -56.87 1.96
N GLY A 816 -25.99 -57.71 0.95
CA GLY A 816 -26.59 -57.56 -0.37
C GLY A 816 -27.69 -58.57 -0.63
N ALA A 817 -28.72 -58.14 -1.36
CA ALA A 817 -29.71 -59.03 -1.95
C ALA A 817 -30.13 -58.53 -3.33
N GLY A 818 -30.39 -59.45 -4.25
CA GLY A 818 -30.75 -59.08 -5.60
C GLY A 818 -31.25 -60.21 -6.45
N VAL A 819 -31.50 -59.90 -7.72
CA VAL A 819 -32.01 -60.84 -8.73
C VAL A 819 -31.32 -60.59 -10.06
N ASN A 820 -30.78 -61.66 -10.65
CA ASN A 820 -30.36 -61.66 -12.04
C ASN A 820 -31.43 -62.38 -12.87
N ALA A 821 -31.74 -61.89 -14.06
CA ALA A 821 -32.68 -62.52 -14.98
C ALA A 821 -32.10 -62.58 -16.39
N THR A 822 -32.10 -63.76 -17.01
CA THR A 822 -31.64 -63.96 -18.40
C THR A 822 -32.84 -64.20 -19.31
N ILE A 823 -32.91 -63.48 -20.42
CA ILE A 823 -33.99 -63.46 -21.41
C ILE A 823 -33.40 -63.81 -22.78
N ALA A 824 -33.96 -64.84 -23.43
CA ALA A 824 -33.60 -65.27 -24.78
C ALA A 824 -32.09 -65.57 -24.96
N HIS A 825 -31.44 -66.11 -23.93
CA HIS A 825 -30.02 -66.53 -23.84
C HIS A 825 -28.95 -65.45 -23.98
N ASN A 826 -29.28 -64.29 -24.55
CA ASN A 826 -28.29 -63.27 -24.89
C ASN A 826 -28.51 -61.95 -24.17
N PHE A 827 -29.65 -61.73 -23.50
CA PHE A 827 -29.91 -60.51 -22.75
C PHE A 827 -30.12 -60.83 -21.28
N SER A 828 -29.48 -60.09 -20.38
CA SER A 828 -29.63 -60.27 -18.94
C SER A 828 -29.89 -58.95 -18.26
N VAL A 829 -30.67 -58.97 -17.18
CA VAL A 829 -30.97 -57.85 -16.30
C VAL A 829 -30.48 -58.21 -14.91
N ASN A 830 -29.82 -57.29 -14.23
CA ASN A 830 -29.35 -57.46 -12.86
C ASN A 830 -29.89 -56.33 -11.98
N THR A 831 -30.32 -56.68 -10.78
CA THR A 831 -30.67 -55.70 -9.75
C THR A 831 -30.14 -56.18 -8.40
N GLY A 832 -29.65 -55.25 -7.59
CA GLY A 832 -29.10 -55.50 -6.27
C GLY A 832 -29.32 -54.30 -5.35
N ILE A 833 -29.55 -54.58 -4.08
CA ILE A 833 -29.56 -53.59 -3.01
C ILE A 833 -28.56 -54.07 -1.95
N TYR A 834 -27.68 -53.19 -1.51
CA TYR A 834 -26.78 -53.45 -0.39
C TYR A 834 -27.06 -52.49 0.76
N TYR A 835 -26.85 -52.98 1.98
CA TYR A 835 -26.91 -52.21 3.21
C TYR A 835 -25.57 -52.32 3.96
N GLY A 836 -25.00 -51.18 4.31
CA GLY A 836 -23.74 -51.05 5.06
C GLY A 836 -23.95 -50.81 6.56
N THR A 837 -23.04 -51.31 7.40
CA THR A 837 -22.97 -51.04 8.84
C THR A 837 -21.51 -51.04 9.32
N GLY A 838 -21.19 -50.33 10.41
CA GLY A 838 -19.83 -50.22 10.95
C GLY A 838 -19.46 -48.76 11.09
N ASP A 839 -18.35 -48.35 10.48
CA ASP A 839 -17.97 -46.93 10.33
C ASP A 839 -18.79 -46.22 9.23
N VAL A 840 -19.71 -46.97 8.62
CA VAL A 840 -20.75 -46.49 7.71
C VAL A 840 -22.11 -46.76 8.35
N ASP A 841 -22.93 -45.71 8.49
CA ASP A 841 -24.27 -45.76 9.08
C ASP A 841 -25.36 -45.35 8.08
N ASN A 842 -26.49 -46.07 8.10
CA ASN A 842 -27.64 -45.85 7.21
C ASN A 842 -27.30 -45.89 5.70
N ASP A 843 -26.23 -46.59 5.31
CA ASP A 843 -25.87 -46.73 3.90
C ASP A 843 -26.79 -47.71 3.18
N ALA A 844 -27.43 -47.21 2.12
CA ALA A 844 -28.16 -48.01 1.16
C ALA A 844 -27.62 -47.75 -0.25
N SER A 845 -27.11 -48.80 -0.88
CA SER A 845 -26.68 -48.75 -2.28
C SER A 845 -27.56 -49.60 -3.18
N VAL A 846 -27.74 -49.15 -4.42
CA VAL A 846 -28.53 -49.81 -5.45
C VAL A 846 -27.69 -49.94 -6.71
N GLN A 847 -27.66 -51.15 -7.25
CA GLN A 847 -27.06 -51.47 -8.54
C GLN A 847 -28.17 -52.04 -9.44
N ALA A 848 -28.31 -51.49 -10.63
CA ALA A 848 -29.30 -51.99 -11.59
C ALA A 848 -28.80 -51.82 -13.02
N GLY A 849 -28.82 -52.90 -13.79
CA GLY A 849 -28.31 -52.83 -15.15
C GLY A 849 -28.74 -53.98 -16.03
N MET A 850 -28.06 -54.04 -17.16
CA MET A 850 -28.33 -54.98 -18.22
C MET A 850 -27.04 -55.39 -18.94
N SER A 851 -27.05 -56.59 -19.52
CA SER A 851 -26.00 -57.02 -20.42
C SER A 851 -26.53 -57.73 -21.65
N TYR A 852 -25.73 -57.71 -22.70
CA TYR A 852 -25.98 -58.37 -23.97
C TYR A 852 -24.76 -59.16 -24.42
N SER A 853 -24.95 -60.46 -24.68
CA SER A 853 -23.93 -61.40 -25.13
C SER A 853 -24.06 -61.67 -26.64
N PHE A 854 -22.94 -61.63 -27.38
CA PHE A 854 -22.91 -61.77 -28.84
C PHE A 854 -21.65 -62.44 -29.41
#